data_AF-A0A415RQI0-F1
#
_entry.id   AF-A0A415RQI0-F1
#
_cell.length_a   1.000
_cell.length_b   1.000
_cell.length_c   1.000
_cell.angle_alpha   90.00
_cell.angle_beta   90.00
_cell.angle_gamma   90.00
#
_symmetry.space_group_name_H-M   'P 1'
#
loop_
_entity.id
_entity.type
_entity.pdbx_description
1 polymer ?
#
loop_
_entity_poly.entity_id
_entity_poly.type
_entity_poly.pdbx_seq_one_letter_code
_entity_poly.pdbx_strand_id
1 'polypeptide(L)'
;MWQELNFKCKEGFILVRLMVKKQFKIWIILLLMLCGSNSFLIGIYGQSNHQTKATLLSDGGSYTLSHILGHYNVFTSEDYYGTHVVGPMIVGGRTGRTTLDGGQGSLSIGGISHTSGTVKEFKHDVPSYFKKKTMIAGNTVITSSDVPLYLGSENQNVTSWALQGPNNQVYDDYYFTDGYVDFNEAVKQLKQDALSYQSYSGPDHQGKMINKVDLSLKLVNQVKSELAKNKDYVYENEYCKIFRNEQNRLEKDGLTIQLKLGHNYHFECLNDFDCIIYDYDRYDDETTTIISCDDQTITSFPKILKTQKDVMGNVAGGVCLNQKQYQTAYQFDTLESGYHTSIMYLCLNASMIKIPGGQGKLNGHLVALDALVNIYSGDYNGTIVAKSVNSKAEGHMWCYHGMTTPGILDLNLKKLVNSKTPDQQFTFELSCLKGPTDSTIYQSLLKETLKTNNQSNGVIHYRLNGFNQVGEYIFKVRELDSKGYKCTPEAIYIKVKATLNHQTIVPTIEGYYQDEAGSQKLDQPHFNNVNTTSLKVQKRWLDENGQDMQAPVQQINLDLYQQAYLKKGYDVKVKVLLKQNNTLTTVKEENVFVKEKGKLCFQVDSRARYQNLYITGIEKIKCNQGTVVEKRSDHHQWNTHYDARKNLEIKDIQGNDEVEIIYSVSPGIQSSINPQDIHLTIQSYDQGEYQKAGPAALIKTIQLDANHHWFQEINDLITNKDNQIYRYYVQEKDLSGFKTTYQINDKNSSLAGEIETAGNETIQVINKKEKSAYLLIKKIGHANKNQGLKDAGFTLYDEKKQPLKFKLNQGTYFYDKQGDPLLITDQKGCIKIDLNSLKSLNIKNYTLKEVKLPEGYKGLFEEVKLHFDENHDDCYYKIDNQKNQVFKNHDIHTMTLENEKVTIQVPDTGYGGLDFKKAGICLLIGAMSMEMIKQVKRRKKTKC
;
A
#
# COMPACT_ATOMS: atom_id res chain seq x y z
N MET A 1 -12.82 -69.04 -35.80
CA MET A 1 -14.29 -69.10 -35.92
C MET A 1 -14.82 -67.96 -35.05
N TRP A 2 -15.01 -66.73 -35.54
CA TRP A 2 -16.01 -66.35 -36.57
C TRP A 2 -17.17 -67.30 -36.60
N GLN A 3 -18.35 -66.72 -36.48
CA GLN A 3 -19.61 -67.35 -36.78
C GLN A 3 -20.09 -68.25 -35.66
N GLU A 4 -21.09 -67.76 -34.93
CA GLU A 4 -22.47 -67.81 -35.42
C GLU A 4 -22.92 -69.30 -35.43
N LEU A 5 -24.09 -69.64 -34.96
CA LEU A 5 -25.28 -68.86 -34.77
C LEU A 5 -25.80 -69.23 -33.37
N ASN A 6 -26.20 -68.27 -32.54
CA ASN A 6 -27.57 -67.74 -32.62
C ASN A 6 -28.57 -68.93 -32.71
N PHE A 7 -29.47 -69.15 -31.76
CA PHE A 7 -30.54 -68.20 -31.56
C PHE A 7 -31.49 -68.71 -30.47
N LYS A 8 -31.99 -67.75 -29.70
CA LYS A 8 -33.32 -67.76 -29.08
C LYS A 8 -33.56 -68.79 -27.96
N CYS A 9 -33.21 -68.41 -26.74
CA CYS A 9 -34.17 -68.42 -25.60
C CYS A 9 -33.60 -68.03 -24.22
N LYS A 10 -32.39 -67.45 -24.10
CA LYS A 10 -31.84 -67.11 -22.76
C LYS A 10 -31.35 -65.68 -22.55
N GLU A 11 -31.64 -64.77 -23.47
CA GLU A 11 -31.38 -63.32 -23.31
C GLU A 11 -32.64 -62.46 -23.08
N GLY A 12 -33.81 -63.09 -22.90
CA GLY A 12 -35.06 -62.36 -22.58
C GLY A 12 -35.25 -61.99 -21.10
N PHE A 13 -34.51 -62.61 -20.17
CA PHE A 13 -34.81 -62.50 -18.73
C PHE A 13 -33.83 -61.68 -17.88
N ILE A 14 -32.69 -61.26 -18.44
CA ILE A 14 -31.67 -60.48 -17.72
C ILE A 14 -31.69 -58.99 -18.13
N LEU A 15 -32.10 -58.65 -19.36
CA LEU A 15 -32.31 -57.26 -19.77
C LEU A 15 -33.56 -56.61 -19.11
N VAL A 16 -34.61 -57.39 -18.83
CA VAL A 16 -35.80 -56.90 -18.10
C VAL A 16 -35.49 -56.60 -16.63
N ARG A 17 -34.56 -57.32 -16.00
CA ARG A 17 -34.22 -57.10 -14.58
C ARG A 17 -33.29 -55.89 -14.33
N LEU A 18 -32.58 -55.41 -15.35
CA LEU A 18 -31.72 -54.20 -15.27
C LEU A 18 -32.42 -52.93 -15.81
N MET A 19 -33.38 -53.04 -16.73
CA MET A 19 -34.22 -51.91 -17.13
C MET A 19 -35.27 -51.53 -16.08
N VAL A 20 -35.79 -52.48 -15.31
CA VAL A 20 -36.80 -52.21 -14.26
C VAL A 20 -36.20 -51.45 -13.07
N LYS A 21 -34.92 -51.63 -12.71
CA LYS A 21 -34.32 -50.88 -11.57
C LYS A 21 -33.93 -49.43 -11.89
N LYS A 22 -33.68 -49.07 -13.16
CA LYS A 22 -33.38 -47.69 -13.58
C LYS A 22 -34.65 -46.89 -13.91
N GLN A 23 -35.70 -47.54 -14.43
CA GLN A 23 -37.00 -46.88 -14.60
C GLN A 23 -37.79 -46.74 -13.29
N PHE A 24 -37.70 -47.67 -12.34
CA PHE A 24 -38.45 -47.54 -11.06
C PHE A 24 -37.95 -46.39 -10.18
N LYS A 25 -36.67 -46.01 -10.26
CA LYS A 25 -36.14 -44.80 -9.59
C LYS A 25 -36.57 -43.50 -10.29
N ILE A 26 -36.67 -43.50 -11.62
CA ILE A 26 -37.17 -42.35 -12.39
C ILE A 26 -38.68 -42.19 -12.17
N TRP A 27 -39.44 -43.28 -12.10
CA TRP A 27 -40.87 -43.27 -11.78
C TRP A 27 -41.15 -42.90 -10.32
N ILE A 28 -40.35 -43.29 -9.33
CA ILE A 28 -40.53 -42.83 -7.94
C ILE A 28 -40.20 -41.34 -7.79
N ILE A 29 -39.20 -40.83 -8.52
CA ILE A 29 -38.88 -39.40 -8.54
C ILE A 29 -39.99 -38.61 -9.27
N LEU A 30 -40.53 -39.13 -10.38
CA LEU A 30 -41.71 -38.55 -11.05
C LEU A 30 -42.99 -38.68 -10.23
N LEU A 31 -43.21 -39.77 -9.49
CA LEU A 31 -44.37 -39.96 -8.62
C LEU A 31 -44.27 -39.09 -7.35
N LEU A 32 -43.06 -38.83 -6.84
CA LEU A 32 -42.85 -37.86 -5.75
C LEU A 32 -42.97 -36.41 -6.24
N MET A 33 -42.64 -36.14 -7.51
CA MET A 33 -42.92 -34.84 -8.16
C MET A 33 -44.41 -34.66 -8.51
N LEU A 34 -45.13 -35.75 -8.82
CA LEU A 34 -46.57 -35.74 -9.20
C LEU A 34 -47.50 -35.89 -7.99
N CYS A 35 -47.10 -36.55 -6.90
CA CYS A 35 -47.83 -36.52 -5.63
C CYS A 35 -47.58 -35.22 -4.84
N GLY A 36 -46.61 -34.39 -5.26
CA GLY A 36 -46.43 -33.01 -4.80
C GLY A 36 -47.29 -31.99 -5.54
N SER A 37 -48.08 -32.40 -6.52
CA SER A 37 -48.88 -31.50 -7.36
C SER A 37 -50.20 -32.16 -7.78
N ASN A 38 -51.20 -32.10 -6.88
CA ASN A 38 -52.67 -32.26 -7.09
C ASN A 38 -53.34 -33.04 -5.94
N SER A 39 -53.17 -32.56 -4.72
CA SER A 39 -54.21 -32.69 -3.68
C SER A 39 -54.94 -31.35 -3.59
N PHE A 40 -55.71 -31.02 -4.63
CA PHE A 40 -56.66 -29.92 -4.63
C PHE A 40 -58.03 -30.48 -5.03
N LEU A 41 -59.04 -30.09 -4.24
CA LEU A 41 -60.48 -30.16 -4.50
C LEU A 41 -61.16 -31.53 -4.22
N ILE A 42 -61.63 -31.72 -2.98
CA ILE A 42 -63.00 -31.35 -2.58
C ILE A 42 -63.15 -31.55 -1.06
N GLY A 43 -63.46 -30.45 -0.35
CA GLY A 43 -64.33 -30.49 0.84
C GLY A 43 -63.70 -30.60 2.22
N ILE A 44 -62.94 -29.58 2.66
CA ILE A 44 -63.05 -29.06 4.04
C ILE A 44 -62.96 -27.53 3.98
N TYR A 45 -64.08 -26.86 4.27
CA TYR A 45 -64.09 -25.45 4.69
C TYR A 45 -63.27 -25.33 5.98
N GLY A 46 -62.23 -24.49 6.01
CA GLY A 46 -61.58 -24.06 7.27
C GLY A 46 -60.07 -23.80 7.18
N GLN A 47 -59.70 -22.52 7.10
CA GLN A 47 -58.37 -21.92 7.32
C GLN A 47 -57.25 -22.24 6.31
N SER A 48 -57.10 -21.38 5.30
CA SER A 48 -55.78 -21.08 4.72
C SER A 48 -54.90 -20.51 5.83
N ASN A 49 -53.79 -21.17 6.15
CA ASN A 49 -52.85 -20.66 7.16
C ASN A 49 -52.11 -19.45 6.57
N HIS A 50 -52.70 -18.25 6.66
CA HIS A 50 -52.08 -16.96 6.37
C HIS A 50 -50.91 -16.64 7.34
N GLN A 51 -50.26 -17.63 7.97
CA GLN A 51 -49.16 -17.41 8.91
C GLN A 51 -47.84 -17.20 8.18
N THR A 52 -47.02 -16.26 8.65
CA THR A 52 -45.70 -15.98 8.06
C THR A 52 -44.62 -15.77 9.13
N LYS A 53 -43.35 -15.89 8.73
CA LYS A 53 -42.17 -15.49 9.51
C LYS A 53 -41.47 -14.27 8.91
N ALA A 54 -42.09 -13.62 7.92
CA ALA A 54 -41.57 -12.38 7.35
C ALA A 54 -41.37 -11.33 8.44
N THR A 55 -40.34 -10.53 8.26
CA THR A 55 -40.01 -9.36 9.07
C THR A 55 -39.78 -8.18 8.15
N LEU A 56 -39.86 -6.95 8.67
CA LEU A 56 -39.52 -5.74 7.93
C LEU A 56 -38.16 -5.90 7.22
N LEU A 57 -37.18 -6.47 7.92
CA LEU A 57 -35.83 -6.67 7.39
C LEU A 57 -35.78 -7.75 6.29
N SER A 58 -36.55 -8.84 6.40
CA SER A 58 -36.59 -9.87 5.36
C SER A 58 -37.23 -9.37 4.06
N ASP A 59 -38.11 -8.38 4.18
CA ASP A 59 -38.79 -7.74 3.05
C ASP A 59 -37.98 -6.56 2.47
N GLY A 60 -36.72 -6.41 2.88
CA GLY A 60 -35.80 -5.37 2.39
C GLY A 60 -35.93 -4.01 3.08
N GLY A 61 -36.72 -3.92 4.15
CA GLY A 61 -36.85 -2.72 4.96
C GLY A 61 -35.74 -2.52 5.99
N SER A 62 -35.77 -1.38 6.69
CA SER A 62 -34.77 -0.96 7.69
C SER A 62 -35.38 -0.17 8.84
N TYR A 63 -34.75 -0.18 10.02
CA TYR A 63 -35.12 0.68 11.16
C TYR A 63 -34.38 2.03 11.18
N THR A 64 -33.82 2.47 10.06
CA THR A 64 -33.24 3.81 9.92
C THR A 64 -34.34 4.86 9.72
N LEU A 65 -34.15 6.06 10.27
CA LEU A 65 -35.08 7.18 10.09
C LEU A 65 -35.30 7.44 8.60
N SER A 66 -34.25 7.49 7.81
CA SER A 66 -34.41 7.80 6.40
C SER A 66 -35.27 6.77 5.64
N HIS A 67 -35.27 5.50 6.05
CA HIS A 67 -36.18 4.50 5.50
C HIS A 67 -37.61 4.71 6.01
N ILE A 68 -37.79 4.84 7.33
CA ILE A 68 -39.13 5.03 7.91
C ILE A 68 -39.82 6.30 7.39
N LEU A 69 -39.10 7.43 7.36
CA LEU A 69 -39.62 8.71 6.87
C LEU A 69 -39.80 8.73 5.34
N GLY A 70 -39.09 7.89 4.61
CA GLY A 70 -39.19 7.77 3.16
C GLY A 70 -40.40 6.95 2.70
N HIS A 71 -40.86 5.99 3.51
CA HIS A 71 -41.77 4.94 3.06
C HIS A 71 -43.07 4.80 3.88
N TYR A 72 -43.13 5.35 5.10
CA TYR A 72 -44.30 5.22 5.97
C TYR A 72 -44.89 6.59 6.32
N ASN A 73 -46.23 6.65 6.41
CA ASN A 73 -46.94 7.82 6.94
C ASN A 73 -46.90 7.80 8.48
N VAL A 74 -46.98 6.60 9.07
CA VAL A 74 -47.03 6.44 10.52
C VAL A 74 -46.13 5.28 10.96
N PHE A 75 -45.32 5.54 11.98
CA PHE A 75 -44.64 4.53 12.78
C PHE A 75 -44.95 4.77 14.25
N THR A 76 -45.62 3.83 14.90
CA THR A 76 -45.91 3.89 16.34
C THR A 76 -45.64 2.57 17.03
N SER A 77 -45.00 2.61 18.21
CA SER A 77 -44.76 1.43 19.03
C SER A 77 -45.99 1.01 19.85
N GLU A 78 -46.90 1.95 20.12
CA GLU A 78 -48.18 1.73 20.79
C GLU A 78 -49.35 2.07 19.84
N ASP A 79 -50.38 2.74 20.33
CA ASP A 79 -51.65 2.89 19.63
C ASP A 79 -51.63 4.00 18.57
N TYR A 80 -52.40 3.80 17.50
CA TYR A 80 -52.79 4.84 16.56
C TYR A 80 -54.32 4.96 16.48
N TYR A 81 -54.84 6.15 16.74
CA TYR A 81 -56.24 6.48 16.49
C TYR A 81 -56.37 7.64 15.52
N GLY A 82 -57.14 7.46 14.44
CA GLY A 82 -57.24 8.44 13.36
C GLY A 82 -58.53 8.35 12.55
N THR A 83 -58.67 9.26 11.58
CA THR A 83 -59.81 9.30 10.65
C THR A 83 -59.46 8.68 9.30
N HIS A 84 -58.41 9.16 8.64
CA HIS A 84 -57.95 8.69 7.33
C HIS A 84 -56.45 8.94 7.17
N VAL A 85 -55.73 7.93 6.66
CA VAL A 85 -54.29 8.00 6.36
C VAL A 85 -54.03 7.53 4.93
N VAL A 86 -53.38 8.37 4.14
CA VAL A 86 -52.88 8.06 2.80
C VAL A 86 -51.41 7.66 2.91
N GLY A 87 -51.15 6.35 2.77
CA GLY A 87 -49.81 5.75 2.80
C GLY A 87 -49.66 4.59 3.80
N PRO A 88 -48.54 3.86 3.74
CA PRO A 88 -48.27 2.72 4.63
C PRO A 88 -48.12 3.10 6.10
N MET A 89 -48.48 2.17 7.00
CA MET A 89 -48.39 2.36 8.45
C MET A 89 -47.76 1.16 9.15
N ILE A 90 -46.97 1.44 10.20
CA ILE A 90 -46.51 0.45 11.20
C ILE A 90 -47.08 0.85 12.56
N VAL A 91 -47.88 -0.03 13.18
CA VAL A 91 -48.52 0.19 14.47
C VAL A 91 -48.33 -1.02 15.38
N GLY A 92 -47.67 -0.80 16.53
CA GLY A 92 -47.37 -1.84 17.52
C GLY A 92 -48.50 -2.11 18.52
N GLY A 93 -49.36 -1.12 18.74
CA GLY A 93 -50.56 -1.19 19.56
C GLY A 93 -51.83 -1.30 18.73
N ARG A 94 -52.94 -0.86 19.30
CA ARG A 94 -54.27 -0.89 18.68
C ARG A 94 -54.37 0.16 17.58
N THR A 95 -55.18 -0.14 16.58
CA THR A 95 -55.45 0.77 15.47
C THR A 95 -56.95 0.92 15.27
N GLY A 96 -57.43 2.14 15.10
CA GLY A 96 -58.84 2.36 14.75
C GLY A 96 -59.22 3.83 14.75
N ARG A 97 -60.52 4.11 14.75
CA ARG A 97 -61.03 5.45 14.98
C ARG A 97 -61.51 5.52 16.42
N THR A 98 -60.69 6.12 17.27
CA THR A 98 -61.10 6.54 18.61
C THR A 98 -60.77 8.03 18.73
N THR A 99 -61.80 8.88 18.69
CA THR A 99 -61.59 10.30 18.99
C THR A 99 -61.22 10.43 20.47
N LEU A 100 -60.53 11.52 20.85
CA LEU A 100 -60.35 11.94 22.25
C LEU A 100 -61.68 11.96 23.07
N ASP A 101 -62.83 11.91 22.39
CA ASP A 101 -64.18 12.02 22.95
C ASP A 101 -64.95 10.67 22.98
N GLY A 102 -64.29 9.54 22.77
CA GLY A 102 -64.87 8.20 22.99
C GLY A 102 -65.79 7.66 21.88
N GLY A 103 -65.75 8.22 20.67
CA GLY A 103 -66.47 7.66 19.52
C GLY A 103 -65.82 6.38 19.02
N GLN A 104 -66.60 5.31 18.80
CA GLN A 104 -66.14 4.07 18.16
C GLN A 104 -66.36 4.13 16.64
N GLY A 105 -65.32 3.84 15.86
CA GLY A 105 -65.44 3.67 14.42
C GLY A 105 -64.21 3.01 13.80
N SER A 106 -64.21 2.93 12.47
CA SER A 106 -63.09 2.38 11.71
C SER A 106 -62.22 3.48 11.09
N LEU A 107 -60.90 3.24 11.06
CA LEU A 107 -59.92 4.04 10.35
C LEU A 107 -59.97 3.72 8.85
N SER A 108 -59.91 4.72 7.98
CA SER A 108 -59.67 4.51 6.55
C SER A 108 -58.18 4.55 6.26
N ILE A 109 -57.66 3.60 5.49
CA ILE A 109 -56.23 3.54 5.12
C ILE A 109 -56.10 3.40 3.61
N GLY A 110 -55.22 4.23 3.05
CA GLY A 110 -54.94 4.26 1.63
C GLY A 110 -55.94 5.12 0.86
N GLY A 111 -55.75 5.20 -0.45
CA GLY A 111 -56.59 6.01 -1.33
C GLY A 111 -55.85 6.68 -2.48
N ILE A 112 -56.64 7.31 -3.34
CA ILE A 112 -56.19 8.18 -4.42
C ILE A 112 -56.22 9.60 -3.89
N SER A 113 -55.15 10.36 -4.11
CA SER A 113 -55.21 11.78 -3.89
C SER A 113 -55.44 12.57 -5.17
N HIS A 114 -56.16 13.67 -5.01
CA HIS A 114 -56.58 14.54 -6.06
C HIS A 114 -55.75 15.82 -6.02
N THR A 115 -54.65 15.88 -6.77
CA THR A 115 -53.90 17.14 -6.95
C THR A 115 -54.41 17.86 -8.19
N SER A 116 -55.01 19.05 -8.04
CA SER A 116 -55.18 20.04 -9.13
C SER A 116 -55.70 19.49 -10.47
N GLY A 117 -56.74 18.64 -10.44
CA GLY A 117 -57.35 18.06 -11.66
C GLY A 117 -56.63 16.82 -12.24
N THR A 118 -55.57 16.33 -11.59
CA THR A 118 -54.87 15.09 -11.96
C THR A 118 -54.92 14.12 -10.77
N VAL A 119 -55.45 12.92 -11.00
CA VAL A 119 -55.42 11.81 -10.03
C VAL A 119 -53.98 11.33 -9.89
N LYS A 120 -53.38 11.45 -8.70
CA LYS A 120 -52.06 10.88 -8.41
C LYS A 120 -52.25 9.74 -7.41
N GLU A 121 -52.02 8.52 -7.87
CA GLU A 121 -52.04 7.34 -7.01
C GLU A 121 -50.74 7.30 -6.20
N PHE A 122 -50.85 7.32 -4.86
CA PHE A 122 -49.71 7.07 -3.99
C PHE A 122 -49.53 5.57 -3.84
N LYS A 123 -48.64 5.02 -4.67
CA LYS A 123 -48.25 3.62 -4.60
C LYS A 123 -47.57 3.33 -3.27
N HIS A 124 -48.06 2.32 -2.56
CA HIS A 124 -47.38 1.79 -1.38
C HIS A 124 -46.21 0.93 -1.86
N ASP A 125 -44.97 1.34 -1.66
CA ASP A 125 -43.79 0.54 -2.01
C ASP A 125 -43.35 -0.38 -0.86
N VAL A 126 -43.99 -0.24 0.30
CA VAL A 126 -43.79 -1.06 1.50
C VAL A 126 -45.13 -1.53 2.09
N PRO A 127 -45.16 -2.68 2.78
CA PRO A 127 -46.36 -3.23 3.38
C PRO A 127 -46.77 -2.48 4.66
N SER A 128 -48.06 -2.46 4.96
CA SER A 128 -48.55 -2.00 6.28
C SER A 128 -48.51 -3.12 7.32
N TYR A 129 -48.28 -2.78 8.58
CA TYR A 129 -48.26 -3.73 9.69
C TYR A 129 -49.06 -3.23 10.90
N PHE A 130 -50.01 -4.05 11.36
CA PHE A 130 -50.76 -3.79 12.58
C PHE A 130 -50.69 -4.97 13.56
N LYS A 131 -49.95 -4.79 14.65
CA LYS A 131 -49.63 -5.89 15.58
C LYS A 131 -50.80 -6.28 16.51
N LYS A 132 -51.59 -5.32 16.99
CA LYS A 132 -52.72 -5.59 17.89
C LYS A 132 -54.04 -5.48 17.16
N LYS A 133 -55.15 -5.59 17.91
CA LYS A 133 -56.51 -5.42 17.37
C LYS A 133 -56.63 -4.17 16.50
N THR A 134 -57.05 -4.40 15.25
CA THR A 134 -57.15 -3.39 14.20
C THR A 134 -58.60 -3.21 13.76
N MET A 135 -59.02 -1.95 13.66
CA MET A 135 -60.36 -1.55 13.22
C MET A 135 -60.25 -0.63 11.99
N ILE A 136 -60.17 -1.25 10.81
CA ILE A 136 -60.09 -0.55 9.52
C ILE A 136 -61.44 -0.67 8.79
N ALA A 137 -61.81 0.36 8.02
CA ALA A 137 -63.08 0.39 7.31
C ALA A 137 -63.15 -0.77 6.31
N GLY A 138 -64.16 -1.63 6.46
CA GLY A 138 -64.32 -2.83 5.63
C GLY A 138 -63.22 -3.89 5.79
N ASN A 139 -62.29 -3.74 6.75
CA ASN A 139 -61.05 -4.51 6.83
C ASN A 139 -60.22 -4.43 5.53
N THR A 140 -60.31 -3.30 4.83
CA THR A 140 -59.72 -3.09 3.52
C THR A 140 -58.68 -1.98 3.56
N VAL A 141 -57.49 -2.25 3.02
CA VAL A 141 -56.47 -1.23 2.74
C VAL A 141 -56.52 -0.88 1.25
N ILE A 142 -56.71 0.38 0.91
CA ILE A 142 -56.82 0.83 -0.49
C ILE A 142 -55.42 1.14 -1.02
N THR A 143 -54.88 0.35 -1.95
CA THR A 143 -53.55 0.57 -2.51
C THR A 143 -53.43 0.03 -3.93
N SER A 144 -52.74 0.76 -4.81
CA SER A 144 -52.47 0.32 -6.19
C SER A 144 -51.16 -0.45 -6.37
N SER A 145 -50.60 -0.94 -5.26
CA SER A 145 -49.35 -1.70 -5.24
C SER A 145 -49.54 -3.14 -4.83
N ASP A 146 -48.70 -4.01 -5.42
CA ASP A 146 -48.60 -5.43 -5.09
C ASP A 146 -47.72 -5.63 -3.84
N VAL A 147 -48.12 -5.06 -2.70
CA VAL A 147 -47.45 -5.24 -1.39
C VAL A 147 -48.41 -5.89 -0.39
N PRO A 148 -47.95 -6.83 0.44
CA PRO A 148 -48.84 -7.55 1.34
C PRO A 148 -49.28 -6.69 2.54
N LEU A 149 -50.34 -7.14 3.22
CA LEU A 149 -50.77 -6.60 4.52
C LEU A 149 -50.33 -7.54 5.65
N TYR A 150 -49.57 -7.04 6.63
CA TYR A 150 -49.19 -7.82 7.81
C TYR A 150 -50.04 -7.46 9.04
N LEU A 151 -50.45 -8.48 9.79
CA LEU A 151 -51.34 -8.36 10.93
C LEU A 151 -50.85 -9.23 12.09
N GLY A 152 -51.00 -8.82 13.35
CA GLY A 152 -50.70 -9.69 14.48
C GLY A 152 -51.78 -10.74 14.73
N SER A 153 -51.49 -11.67 15.63
CA SER A 153 -52.35 -12.83 15.91
C SER A 153 -53.74 -12.46 16.46
N GLU A 154 -53.88 -11.30 17.10
CA GLU A 154 -55.17 -10.79 17.61
C GLU A 154 -56.21 -10.51 16.50
N ASN A 155 -55.78 -10.39 15.23
CA ASN A 155 -56.64 -10.08 14.09
C ASN A 155 -57.13 -11.34 13.34
N GLN A 156 -56.77 -12.54 13.78
CA GLN A 156 -57.11 -13.82 13.12
C GLN A 156 -58.60 -14.17 13.16
N ASN A 157 -59.36 -13.60 14.10
CA ASN A 157 -60.79 -13.84 14.23
C ASN A 157 -61.65 -13.04 13.22
N VAL A 158 -61.02 -12.19 12.41
CA VAL A 158 -61.67 -11.44 11.34
C VAL A 158 -61.72 -12.31 10.09
N THR A 159 -62.91 -12.48 9.51
CA THR A 159 -63.17 -13.48 8.45
C THR A 159 -62.62 -13.11 7.08
N SER A 160 -62.26 -11.84 6.84
CA SER A 160 -61.68 -11.39 5.57
C SER A 160 -60.93 -10.07 5.76
N TRP A 161 -59.65 -10.07 5.38
CA TRP A 161 -58.83 -8.87 5.17
C TRP A 161 -58.60 -8.71 3.67
N ALA A 162 -58.54 -7.47 3.19
CA ALA A 162 -58.47 -7.18 1.77
C ALA A 162 -57.50 -6.04 1.47
N LEU A 163 -56.82 -6.13 0.33
CA LEU A 163 -56.23 -4.98 -0.35
C LEU A 163 -57.09 -4.62 -1.55
N GLN A 164 -57.38 -3.34 -1.74
CA GLN A 164 -58.19 -2.85 -2.85
C GLN A 164 -57.38 -1.96 -3.78
N GLY A 165 -57.19 -2.43 -5.02
CA GLY A 165 -56.52 -1.71 -6.10
C GLY A 165 -57.37 -0.68 -6.82
N PRO A 166 -56.79 0.02 -7.82
CA PRO A 166 -57.53 0.95 -8.67
C PRO A 166 -58.59 0.16 -9.44
N ASN A 167 -59.79 0.72 -9.59
CA ASN A 167 -61.00 0.08 -10.16
C ASN A 167 -61.70 -0.95 -9.26
N ASN A 168 -61.54 -0.88 -7.92
CA ASN A 168 -62.22 -1.75 -6.94
C ASN A 168 -61.86 -3.24 -7.05
N GLN A 169 -60.70 -3.57 -7.62
CA GLN A 169 -60.17 -4.94 -7.58
C GLN A 169 -59.73 -5.28 -6.16
N VAL A 170 -60.13 -6.45 -5.65
CA VAL A 170 -59.84 -6.89 -4.29
C VAL A 170 -58.89 -8.08 -4.32
N TYR A 171 -57.84 -8.01 -3.51
CA TYR A 171 -56.78 -9.02 -3.36
C TYR A 171 -56.74 -9.51 -1.91
N ASP A 172 -56.59 -10.82 -1.73
CA ASP A 172 -56.47 -11.47 -0.42
C ASP A 172 -54.99 -11.71 -0.03
N ASP A 173 -54.12 -10.72 -0.22
CA ASP A 173 -52.68 -10.82 0.04
C ASP A 173 -52.30 -10.27 1.42
N TYR A 174 -52.76 -10.96 2.47
CA TYR A 174 -52.48 -10.61 3.86
C TYR A 174 -51.87 -11.79 4.63
N TYR A 175 -51.08 -11.49 5.66
CA TYR A 175 -50.44 -12.49 6.50
C TYR A 175 -50.46 -12.11 7.98
N PHE A 176 -50.56 -13.12 8.84
CA PHE A 176 -50.47 -13.01 10.27
C PHE A 176 -49.05 -13.30 10.78
N THR A 177 -48.51 -12.38 11.58
CA THR A 177 -47.23 -12.48 12.27
C THR A 177 -47.17 -11.47 13.42
N ASP A 178 -46.77 -11.90 14.62
CA ASP A 178 -46.51 -10.98 15.76
C ASP A 178 -45.10 -10.38 15.74
N GLY A 179 -44.25 -10.90 14.84
CA GLY A 179 -42.82 -10.63 14.76
C GLY A 179 -42.41 -9.84 13.52
N TYR A 180 -43.35 -9.23 12.78
CA TYR A 180 -42.99 -8.46 11.58
C TYR A 180 -42.01 -7.32 11.90
N VAL A 181 -42.28 -6.59 12.99
CA VAL A 181 -41.41 -5.55 13.54
C VAL A 181 -41.05 -5.90 14.98
N ASP A 182 -39.75 -5.85 15.30
CA ASP A 182 -39.26 -5.83 16.67
C ASP A 182 -39.26 -4.37 17.16
N PHE A 183 -40.33 -3.96 17.83
CA PHE A 183 -40.51 -2.58 18.27
C PHE A 183 -39.47 -2.11 19.30
N ASN A 184 -38.93 -3.02 20.11
CA ASN A 184 -37.90 -2.64 21.09
C ASN A 184 -36.61 -2.26 20.37
N GLU A 185 -36.17 -3.10 19.43
CA GLU A 185 -34.97 -2.83 18.65
C GLU A 185 -35.20 -1.66 17.67
N ALA A 186 -36.36 -1.58 17.03
CA ALA A 186 -36.70 -0.49 16.12
C ALA A 186 -36.67 0.88 16.82
N VAL A 187 -37.34 1.03 17.96
CA VAL A 187 -37.33 2.29 18.74
C VAL A 187 -35.91 2.64 19.19
N LYS A 188 -35.14 1.65 19.64
CA LYS A 188 -33.75 1.86 20.05
C LYS A 188 -32.89 2.37 18.89
N GLN A 189 -32.97 1.75 17.72
CA GLN A 189 -32.22 2.17 16.52
C GLN A 189 -32.67 3.54 16.03
N LEU A 190 -33.97 3.79 15.94
CA LEU A 190 -34.52 5.09 15.53
C LEU A 190 -34.08 6.23 16.47
N LYS A 191 -34.00 5.99 17.79
CA LYS A 191 -33.47 6.98 18.74
C LYS A 191 -31.98 7.26 18.49
N GLN A 192 -31.19 6.20 18.30
CA GLN A 192 -29.77 6.36 17.98
C GLN A 192 -29.56 7.13 16.69
N ASP A 193 -30.34 6.82 15.66
CA ASP A 193 -30.28 7.48 14.37
C ASP A 193 -30.67 8.95 14.53
N ALA A 194 -31.79 9.26 15.19
CA ALA A 194 -32.25 10.63 15.43
C ALA A 194 -31.23 11.52 16.16
N LEU A 195 -30.51 10.97 17.14
CA LEU A 195 -29.43 11.70 17.83
C LEU A 195 -28.31 12.13 16.86
N SER A 196 -28.01 11.30 15.86
CA SER A 196 -27.00 11.65 14.85
C SER A 196 -27.44 12.85 14.00
N TYR A 197 -28.73 12.92 13.64
CA TYR A 197 -29.30 14.03 12.88
C TYR A 197 -29.36 15.33 13.68
N GLN A 198 -29.60 15.29 15.00
CA GLN A 198 -29.63 16.48 15.87
C GLN A 198 -28.31 17.26 15.81
N SER A 199 -27.18 16.56 15.71
CA SER A 199 -25.84 17.16 15.62
C SER A 199 -25.32 17.33 14.18
N TYR A 200 -26.10 16.95 13.17
CA TYR A 200 -25.63 16.83 11.80
C TYR A 200 -25.21 18.17 11.20
N SER A 201 -24.04 18.14 10.55
CA SER A 201 -23.54 19.18 9.66
C SER A 201 -22.83 18.48 8.50
N GLY A 202 -23.28 18.70 7.28
CA GLY A 202 -22.88 17.90 6.13
C GLY A 202 -23.82 18.05 4.94
N PRO A 203 -23.54 17.38 3.82
CA PRO A 203 -24.36 17.47 2.61
C PRO A 203 -25.78 16.91 2.80
N ASP A 204 -26.75 17.48 2.11
CA ASP A 204 -28.05 16.85 1.90
C ASP A 204 -27.99 15.82 0.74
N HIS A 205 -29.14 15.30 0.34
CA HIS A 205 -29.28 14.37 -0.78
C HIS A 205 -28.92 14.96 -2.15
N GLN A 206 -28.89 16.28 -2.28
CA GLN A 206 -28.41 16.99 -3.48
C GLN A 206 -26.94 17.39 -3.38
N GLY A 207 -26.28 17.12 -2.24
CA GLY A 207 -24.91 17.54 -1.99
C GLY A 207 -24.79 18.97 -1.44
N LYS A 208 -25.89 19.67 -1.16
CA LYS A 208 -25.86 21.03 -0.58
C LYS A 208 -25.49 20.95 0.89
N MET A 209 -24.57 21.79 1.35
CA MET A 209 -24.12 21.79 2.74
C MET A 209 -25.21 22.26 3.70
N ILE A 210 -25.63 21.37 4.60
CA ILE A 210 -26.44 21.65 5.78
C ILE A 210 -25.51 22.09 6.90
N ASN A 211 -25.70 23.33 7.38
CA ASN A 211 -25.00 23.88 8.54
C ASN A 211 -25.89 23.78 9.78
N LYS A 212 -25.29 23.47 10.93
CA LYS A 212 -25.96 23.53 12.23
C LYS A 212 -26.08 24.97 12.72
N VAL A 213 -27.27 25.35 13.18
CA VAL A 213 -27.61 26.68 13.69
C VAL A 213 -28.28 26.53 15.07
N ASP A 214 -27.60 26.98 16.12
CA ASP A 214 -28.12 26.90 17.48
C ASP A 214 -28.95 28.15 17.85
N LEU A 215 -30.23 27.93 18.17
CA LEU A 215 -31.19 28.93 18.63
C LEU A 215 -31.36 28.81 20.15
N SER A 216 -30.33 29.31 20.86
CA SER A 216 -30.24 29.22 22.32
C SER A 216 -31.28 30.07 23.06
N LEU A 217 -31.60 29.67 24.29
CA LEU A 217 -32.43 30.42 25.23
C LEU A 217 -31.88 31.83 25.48
N LYS A 218 -30.54 31.99 25.47
CA LYS A 218 -29.88 33.29 25.61
C LYS A 218 -30.24 34.22 24.44
N LEU A 219 -30.21 33.72 23.20
CA LEU A 219 -30.60 34.49 22.03
C LEU A 219 -32.07 34.90 22.11
N VAL A 220 -32.96 33.95 22.41
CA VAL A 220 -34.40 34.22 22.50
C VAL A 220 -34.72 35.26 23.59
N ASN A 221 -34.08 35.18 24.74
CA ASN A 221 -34.23 36.17 25.82
C ASN A 221 -33.70 37.56 25.43
N GLN A 222 -32.60 37.62 24.68
CA GLN A 222 -32.09 38.88 24.13
C GLN A 222 -33.11 39.51 23.18
N VAL A 223 -33.68 38.73 22.25
CA VAL A 223 -34.69 39.22 21.30
C VAL A 223 -35.93 39.72 22.04
N LYS A 224 -36.43 38.98 23.03
CA LYS A 224 -37.55 39.40 23.88
C LYS A 224 -37.25 40.72 24.61
N SER A 225 -36.04 40.88 25.15
CA SER A 225 -35.60 42.11 25.82
C SER A 225 -35.57 43.31 24.86
N GLU A 226 -35.11 43.14 23.63
CA GLU A 226 -35.11 44.21 22.62
C GLU A 226 -36.52 44.56 22.14
N LEU A 227 -37.37 43.55 21.93
CA LEU A 227 -38.79 43.74 21.58
C LEU A 227 -39.57 44.50 22.67
N ALA A 228 -39.18 44.36 23.94
CA ALA A 228 -39.76 45.12 25.04
C ALA A 228 -39.40 46.62 24.99
N LYS A 229 -38.23 46.96 24.43
CA LYS A 229 -37.78 48.35 24.23
C LYS A 229 -38.32 48.96 22.94
N ASN A 230 -38.34 48.18 21.87
CA ASN A 230 -38.81 48.56 20.55
C ASN A 230 -39.66 47.45 19.95
N LYS A 231 -40.97 47.68 19.86
CA LYS A 231 -41.93 46.68 19.35
C LYS A 231 -41.70 46.30 17.88
N ASP A 232 -41.00 47.14 17.11
CA ASP A 232 -40.66 46.90 15.71
C ASP A 232 -39.31 46.16 15.53
N TYR A 233 -38.63 45.76 16.62
CA TYR A 233 -37.32 45.10 16.55
C TYR A 233 -37.40 43.78 15.76
N VAL A 234 -36.42 43.57 14.88
CA VAL A 234 -36.21 42.33 14.14
C VAL A 234 -34.78 41.89 14.37
N TYR A 235 -34.60 40.67 14.85
CA TYR A 235 -33.31 40.01 14.82
C TYR A 235 -33.15 39.33 13.46
N GLU A 236 -32.01 39.54 12.79
CA GLU A 236 -31.71 38.92 11.51
C GLU A 236 -30.24 38.50 11.47
N ASN A 237 -29.99 37.30 10.95
CA ASN A 237 -28.67 36.83 10.56
C ASN A 237 -28.77 36.11 9.20
N GLU A 238 -27.67 35.49 8.76
CA GLU A 238 -27.65 34.81 7.47
C GLU A 238 -28.59 33.58 7.38
N TYR A 239 -29.09 33.04 8.50
CA TYR A 239 -29.89 31.82 8.59
C TYR A 239 -31.37 32.05 8.97
N CYS A 240 -31.69 33.10 9.72
CA CYS A 240 -33.04 33.32 10.24
C CYS A 240 -33.37 34.78 10.57
N LYS A 241 -34.67 35.08 10.65
CA LYS A 241 -35.24 36.31 11.19
C LYS A 241 -36.18 36.00 12.35
N ILE A 242 -36.09 36.75 13.46
CA ILE A 242 -37.00 36.60 14.61
C ILE A 242 -37.68 37.95 14.89
N PHE A 243 -38.99 37.93 15.03
CA PHE A 243 -39.80 39.12 15.26
C PHE A 243 -41.10 38.79 16.01
N ARG A 244 -41.81 39.83 16.47
CA ARG A 244 -43.06 39.71 17.20
C ARG A 244 -44.22 39.31 16.29
N ASN A 245 -45.07 38.39 16.76
CA ASN A 245 -46.34 38.09 16.09
C ASN A 245 -47.43 39.11 16.47
N GLU A 246 -47.86 39.96 15.53
CA GLU A 246 -48.83 41.04 15.80
C GLU A 246 -50.31 40.60 15.81
N GLN A 247 -50.63 39.36 15.41
CA GLN A 247 -52.03 38.90 15.38
C GLN A 247 -52.61 38.50 16.75
N ASN A 248 -51.79 38.23 17.75
CA ASN A 248 -52.26 37.92 19.10
C ASN A 248 -52.53 39.21 19.89
N ARG A 249 -53.77 39.71 19.82
CA ARG A 249 -54.29 40.79 20.70
C ARG A 249 -54.48 40.34 22.17
N LEU A 250 -54.11 39.11 22.51
CA LEU A 250 -54.25 38.52 23.84
C LEU A 250 -52.84 38.27 24.42
N GLU A 251 -52.44 39.12 25.38
CA GLU A 251 -51.41 39.03 26.46
C GLU A 251 -50.14 38.14 26.38
N LYS A 252 -49.93 37.27 25.39
CA LYS A 252 -48.67 36.55 25.17
C LYS A 252 -47.86 37.21 24.07
N ASP A 253 -46.64 37.65 24.42
CA ASP A 253 -45.61 38.12 23.49
C ASP A 253 -45.02 36.95 22.66
N GLY A 254 -45.85 36.29 21.86
CA GLY A 254 -45.43 35.18 21.01
C GLY A 254 -44.50 35.60 19.88
N LEU A 255 -43.48 34.79 19.62
CA LEU A 255 -42.47 35.05 18.59
C LEU A 255 -42.80 34.32 17.29
N THR A 256 -42.43 34.94 16.17
CA THR A 256 -42.35 34.29 14.87
C THR A 256 -40.89 34.20 14.45
N ILE A 257 -40.50 33.05 13.91
CA ILE A 257 -39.19 32.85 13.29
C ILE A 257 -39.34 32.50 11.82
N GLN A 258 -38.59 33.17 10.97
CA GLN A 258 -38.43 32.85 9.55
C GLN A 258 -37.07 32.17 9.36
N LEU A 259 -37.07 30.96 8.82
CA LEU A 259 -35.89 30.09 8.65
C LEU A 259 -35.58 29.90 7.17
N LYS A 260 -34.31 30.02 6.78
CA LYS A 260 -33.86 29.56 5.46
C LYS A 260 -33.87 28.02 5.39
N LEU A 261 -34.31 27.46 4.27
CA LEU A 261 -34.24 26.02 4.06
C LEU A 261 -32.81 25.52 3.80
N GLY A 262 -32.55 24.25 4.10
CA GLY A 262 -31.25 23.59 3.88
C GLY A 262 -30.30 23.65 5.08
N HIS A 263 -30.81 23.84 6.29
CA HIS A 263 -30.01 23.95 7.51
C HIS A 263 -30.55 23.06 8.65
N ASN A 264 -29.71 22.83 9.66
CA ASN A 264 -30.05 22.08 10.87
C ASN A 264 -30.21 23.05 12.05
N TYR A 265 -31.44 23.39 12.40
CA TYR A 265 -31.78 24.29 13.49
C TYR A 265 -31.98 23.52 14.79
N HIS A 266 -31.37 24.00 15.87
CA HIS A 266 -31.52 23.43 17.20
C HIS A 266 -32.13 24.46 18.16
N PHE A 267 -33.33 24.17 18.67
CA PHE A 267 -34.09 25.05 19.56
C PHE A 267 -34.00 24.59 21.02
N GLU A 268 -33.51 25.47 21.91
CA GLU A 268 -33.59 25.23 23.35
C GLU A 268 -34.98 25.55 23.93
N CYS A 269 -35.78 26.37 23.23
CA CYS A 269 -37.14 26.76 23.65
C CYS A 269 -38.09 26.96 22.45
N LEU A 270 -38.53 25.86 21.84
CA LEU A 270 -39.46 25.88 20.70
C LEU A 270 -40.84 26.43 21.10
N ASN A 271 -41.29 26.16 22.32
CA ASN A 271 -42.58 26.63 22.87
C ASN A 271 -42.71 28.17 22.93
N ASP A 272 -41.61 28.93 22.79
CA ASP A 272 -41.64 30.40 22.73
C ASP A 272 -42.07 30.95 21.36
N PHE A 273 -42.11 30.09 20.33
CA PHE A 273 -42.46 30.45 18.97
C PHE A 273 -43.89 30.00 18.65
N ASP A 274 -44.74 30.96 18.29
CA ASP A 274 -46.10 30.70 17.82
C ASP A 274 -46.10 30.25 16.35
N CYS A 275 -45.07 30.63 15.59
CA CYS A 275 -45.02 30.44 14.15
C CYS A 275 -43.58 30.25 13.64
N ILE A 276 -43.41 29.27 12.75
CA ILE A 276 -42.22 29.08 11.91
C ILE A 276 -42.61 29.36 10.46
N ILE A 277 -41.86 30.24 9.80
CA ILE A 277 -42.02 30.57 8.38
C ILE A 277 -40.81 30.00 7.63
N TYR A 278 -41.03 29.16 6.64
CA TYR A 278 -39.98 28.71 5.74
C TYR A 278 -39.73 29.71 4.63
N ASP A 279 -38.48 30.15 4.54
CA ASP A 279 -37.99 31.09 3.56
C ASP A 279 -37.29 30.36 2.42
N TYR A 280 -37.85 30.50 1.22
CA TYR A 280 -37.34 29.89 0.02
C TYR A 280 -37.58 30.77 -1.20
N ASP A 281 -36.66 30.67 -2.16
CA ASP A 281 -36.66 31.49 -3.37
C ASP A 281 -37.47 30.86 -4.52
N ARG A 282 -37.52 29.52 -4.61
CA ARG A 282 -38.26 28.76 -5.65
C ARG A 282 -38.77 27.41 -5.14
N TYR A 283 -39.92 26.97 -5.68
CA TYR A 283 -40.57 25.68 -5.40
C TYR A 283 -39.67 24.45 -5.70
N ASP A 284 -38.72 24.57 -6.64
CA ASP A 284 -37.91 23.44 -7.12
C ASP A 284 -36.62 23.18 -6.29
N ASP A 285 -36.32 23.96 -5.23
CA ASP A 285 -35.12 23.77 -4.40
C ASP A 285 -35.35 22.64 -3.38
N GLU A 286 -35.07 21.39 -3.76
CA GLU A 286 -35.27 20.23 -2.87
C GLU A 286 -34.13 20.13 -1.86
N THR A 287 -34.31 20.77 -0.71
CA THR A 287 -33.29 20.79 0.36
C THR A 287 -33.81 20.13 1.62
N THR A 288 -32.89 19.53 2.39
CA THR A 288 -33.23 18.93 3.68
C THR A 288 -33.02 19.90 4.81
N THR A 289 -34.07 20.15 5.59
CA THR A 289 -34.06 21.01 6.78
C THR A 289 -34.35 20.19 8.01
N ILE A 290 -33.52 20.33 9.04
CA ILE A 290 -33.67 19.62 10.31
C ILE A 290 -34.02 20.65 11.38
N ILE A 291 -35.03 20.36 12.19
CA ILE A 291 -35.44 21.21 13.31
C ILE A 291 -35.49 20.32 14.54
N SER A 292 -34.52 20.47 15.43
CA SER A 292 -34.49 19.74 16.70
C SER A 292 -34.86 20.63 17.87
N CYS A 293 -35.42 20.06 18.93
CA CYS A 293 -35.69 20.78 20.16
C CYS A 293 -35.48 19.93 21.42
N ASP A 294 -35.17 20.61 22.52
CA ASP A 294 -34.92 19.96 23.82
C ASP A 294 -36.14 19.94 24.75
N ASP A 295 -37.26 20.54 24.33
CA ASP A 295 -38.49 20.66 25.11
C ASP A 295 -39.07 19.28 25.48
N GLN A 296 -39.26 19.04 26.79
CA GLN A 296 -39.86 17.80 27.30
C GLN A 296 -41.37 17.68 27.01
N THR A 297 -42.03 18.79 26.73
CA THR A 297 -43.46 18.85 26.41
C THR A 297 -43.72 19.99 25.45
N ILE A 298 -44.34 19.71 24.32
CA ILE A 298 -44.71 20.73 23.33
C ILE A 298 -46.23 20.87 23.35
N THR A 299 -46.73 21.81 24.14
CA THR A 299 -48.17 21.94 24.39
C THR A 299 -48.91 22.78 23.34
N SER A 300 -48.16 23.50 22.50
CA SER A 300 -48.67 24.23 21.35
C SER A 300 -47.60 24.19 20.26
N PHE A 301 -47.70 23.25 19.32
CA PHE A 301 -46.77 23.18 18.20
C PHE A 301 -46.87 24.46 17.35
N PRO A 302 -45.73 25.05 16.91
CA PRO A 302 -45.76 26.29 16.15
C PRO A 302 -46.53 26.11 14.85
N LYS A 303 -47.22 27.16 14.43
CA LYS A 303 -47.83 27.24 13.12
C LYS A 303 -46.76 27.21 12.03
N ILE A 304 -46.95 26.39 11.01
CA ILE A 304 -45.98 26.24 9.93
C ILE A 304 -46.48 26.96 8.68
N LEU A 305 -45.70 27.93 8.20
CA LEU A 305 -46.02 28.81 7.06
C LEU A 305 -44.82 28.93 6.12
N LYS A 306 -45.01 29.62 5.00
CA LYS A 306 -44.01 29.72 3.93
C LYS A 306 -44.04 31.10 3.26
N THR A 307 -42.91 31.61 2.78
CA THR A 307 -42.80 33.00 2.26
C THR A 307 -43.41 33.22 0.87
N GLN A 308 -43.55 32.15 0.06
CA GLN A 308 -44.02 32.25 -1.32
C GLN A 308 -45.45 31.75 -1.51
N LYS A 309 -46.16 32.34 -2.48
CA LYS A 309 -47.43 31.86 -3.02
C LYS A 309 -47.13 30.98 -4.23
N ASP A 310 -47.45 29.69 -4.17
CA ASP A 310 -47.15 28.74 -5.23
C ASP A 310 -48.13 27.55 -5.22
N VAL A 311 -47.77 26.48 -5.93
CA VAL A 311 -48.56 25.24 -6.00
C VAL A 311 -48.59 24.46 -4.69
N MET A 312 -47.68 24.70 -3.74
CA MET A 312 -47.71 24.14 -2.38
C MET A 312 -48.67 24.86 -1.45
N GLY A 313 -49.34 25.90 -1.93
CA GLY A 313 -50.34 26.63 -1.16
C GLY A 313 -50.36 28.11 -1.50
N ASN A 314 -51.57 28.64 -1.59
CA ASN A 314 -51.82 30.00 -2.04
C ASN A 314 -52.66 30.85 -1.07
N VAL A 315 -53.08 30.26 0.06
CA VAL A 315 -53.92 30.88 1.08
C VAL A 315 -53.04 31.64 2.08
N ALA A 316 -53.35 32.90 2.35
CA ALA A 316 -52.63 33.68 3.35
C ALA A 316 -52.76 33.06 4.75
N GLY A 317 -51.64 32.91 5.45
CA GLY A 317 -51.52 32.31 6.78
C GLY A 317 -51.78 33.25 7.94
N GLY A 318 -52.43 34.39 7.72
CA GLY A 318 -52.76 35.37 8.76
C GLY A 318 -51.57 36.16 9.34
N VAL A 319 -50.34 35.66 9.34
CA VAL A 319 -49.22 36.39 9.97
C VAL A 319 -48.78 37.59 9.11
N CYS A 320 -48.82 38.79 9.69
CA CYS A 320 -48.23 40.00 9.12
C CYS A 320 -46.86 40.26 9.78
N LEU A 321 -45.82 40.41 8.95
CA LEU A 321 -44.57 41.04 9.36
C LEU A 321 -44.89 42.46 9.85
N ASN A 322 -44.11 42.95 10.83
CA ASN A 322 -44.30 44.22 11.55
C ASN A 322 -44.84 45.42 10.71
N GLN A 323 -45.35 46.46 11.37
CA GLN A 323 -46.07 47.59 10.75
C GLN A 323 -45.35 48.33 9.56
N LYS A 324 -44.07 48.05 9.26
CA LYS A 324 -43.24 48.77 8.28
C LYS A 324 -42.69 47.93 7.11
N GLN A 325 -42.65 46.59 7.16
CA GLN A 325 -42.11 45.74 6.08
C GLN A 325 -43.05 44.56 5.78
N TYR A 326 -43.86 44.68 4.72
CA TYR A 326 -44.90 43.70 4.39
C TYR A 326 -44.39 42.59 3.47
N GLN A 327 -44.35 41.35 3.98
CA GLN A 327 -44.46 40.14 3.15
C GLN A 327 -45.51 39.24 3.81
N THR A 328 -46.51 38.82 3.04
CA THR A 328 -47.54 37.90 3.52
C THR A 328 -46.98 36.49 3.55
N ALA A 329 -47.14 35.77 4.66
CA ALA A 329 -46.83 34.34 4.72
C ALA A 329 -48.04 33.51 4.27
N TYR A 330 -47.80 32.36 3.65
CA TYR A 330 -48.82 31.49 3.09
C TYR A 330 -48.86 30.14 3.80
N GLN A 331 -50.05 29.55 3.86
CA GLN A 331 -50.25 28.20 4.38
C GLN A 331 -49.76 27.17 3.36
N PHE A 332 -49.28 26.04 3.86
CA PHE A 332 -49.18 24.83 3.04
C PHE A 332 -50.57 24.32 2.70
N ASP A 333 -50.75 23.88 1.46
CA ASP A 333 -51.98 23.27 0.99
C ASP A 333 -52.21 21.90 1.67
N THR A 334 -53.45 21.44 1.62
CA THR A 334 -53.86 20.11 2.12
C THR A 334 -53.57 19.01 1.11
N LEU A 335 -53.24 19.40 -0.12
CA LEU A 335 -52.84 18.53 -1.20
C LEU A 335 -51.41 18.02 -0.96
N GLU A 336 -51.06 16.82 -1.45
CA GLU A 336 -49.66 16.31 -1.45
C GLU A 336 -48.76 17.05 -2.45
N SER A 337 -48.96 18.35 -2.55
CA SER A 337 -48.21 19.35 -3.30
C SER A 337 -46.78 19.52 -2.81
N GLY A 338 -46.41 18.86 -1.73
CA GLY A 338 -45.19 19.14 -1.05
C GLY A 338 -43.94 18.43 -1.57
N TYR A 339 -44.04 17.55 -2.57
CA TYR A 339 -42.98 16.59 -2.99
C TYR A 339 -41.52 17.07 -2.96
N HIS A 340 -41.23 18.37 -3.02
CA HIS A 340 -39.90 18.96 -2.99
C HIS A 340 -39.40 19.41 -1.60
N THR A 341 -40.21 19.44 -0.53
CA THR A 341 -39.72 19.90 0.79
C THR A 341 -39.46 18.74 1.76
N SER A 342 -38.20 18.59 2.18
CA SER A 342 -37.74 17.55 3.11
C SER A 342 -37.45 18.17 4.48
N ILE A 343 -38.50 18.32 5.30
CA ILE A 343 -38.41 18.98 6.62
C ILE A 343 -38.62 17.95 7.71
N MET A 344 -37.67 17.83 8.64
CA MET A 344 -37.74 16.87 9.74
C MET A 344 -37.67 17.56 11.09
N TYR A 345 -38.65 17.30 11.95
CA TYR A 345 -38.71 17.74 13.34
C TYR A 345 -38.24 16.62 14.28
N LEU A 346 -37.20 16.88 15.05
CA LEU A 346 -36.64 15.98 16.06
C LEU A 346 -37.01 16.48 17.46
N CYS A 347 -38.04 15.88 18.05
CA CYS A 347 -38.53 16.23 19.39
C CYS A 347 -38.23 15.08 20.35
N LEU A 348 -36.95 14.76 20.52
CA LEU A 348 -36.50 13.50 21.16
C LEU A 348 -36.78 13.42 22.66
N ASN A 349 -36.85 14.58 23.33
CA ASN A 349 -37.16 14.66 24.75
C ASN A 349 -38.67 14.78 25.02
N ALA A 350 -39.50 14.95 23.98
CA ALA A 350 -40.91 15.20 24.16
C ALA A 350 -41.65 13.95 24.67
N SER A 351 -42.43 14.13 25.73
CA SER A 351 -43.37 13.12 26.25
C SER A 351 -44.81 13.34 25.78
N MET A 352 -45.13 14.56 25.32
CA MET A 352 -46.42 14.90 24.73
C MET A 352 -46.25 16.05 23.73
N ILE A 353 -46.92 15.93 22.58
CA ILE A 353 -46.99 16.97 21.55
C ILE A 353 -48.45 17.25 21.21
N LYS A 354 -48.83 18.51 21.20
CA LYS A 354 -50.18 18.98 20.83
C LYS A 354 -50.09 19.86 19.58
N ILE A 355 -50.66 19.37 18.48
CA ILE A 355 -50.73 20.09 17.21
C ILE A 355 -52.15 20.70 17.10
N PRO A 356 -52.27 22.03 17.14
CA PRO A 356 -53.56 22.71 17.11
C PRO A 356 -54.25 22.57 15.74
N GLY A 357 -55.58 22.69 15.74
CA GLY A 357 -56.39 22.64 14.52
C GLY A 357 -56.39 23.93 13.69
N GLY A 358 -57.04 23.90 12.52
CA GLY A 358 -57.27 25.07 11.67
C GLY A 358 -56.06 25.44 10.81
N GLN A 359 -55.47 26.62 11.03
CA GLN A 359 -54.28 27.06 10.27
C GLN A 359 -52.95 26.52 10.84
N GLY A 360 -52.98 25.77 11.96
CA GLY A 360 -51.81 25.20 12.66
C GLY A 360 -51.44 23.78 12.23
N LYS A 361 -51.51 23.49 10.94
CA LYS A 361 -51.27 22.15 10.38
C LYS A 361 -49.80 21.73 10.51
N LEU A 362 -49.55 20.44 10.72
CA LEU A 362 -48.20 19.87 10.64
C LEU A 362 -47.82 19.71 9.16
N ASN A 363 -46.69 20.29 8.78
CA ASN A 363 -46.10 20.11 7.45
C ASN A 363 -44.61 19.76 7.63
N GLY A 364 -44.29 18.48 7.41
CA GLY A 364 -42.97 17.88 7.61
C GLY A 364 -43.06 16.58 8.39
N HIS A 365 -41.93 15.89 8.52
CA HIS A 365 -41.81 14.62 9.23
C HIS A 365 -41.54 14.86 10.72
N LEU A 366 -42.37 14.32 11.61
CA LEU A 366 -42.23 14.47 13.06
C LEU A 366 -41.64 13.19 13.68
N VAL A 367 -40.53 13.32 14.39
CA VAL A 367 -39.87 12.25 15.15
C VAL A 367 -39.92 12.58 16.65
N ALA A 368 -40.76 11.85 17.38
CA ALA A 368 -41.02 12.03 18.81
C ALA A 368 -41.29 10.67 19.48
N LEU A 369 -40.27 9.80 19.49
CA LEU A 369 -40.36 8.37 19.82
C LEU A 369 -40.90 8.04 21.22
N ASP A 370 -40.87 8.99 22.16
CA ASP A 370 -41.40 8.85 23.53
C ASP A 370 -42.72 9.60 23.75
N ALA A 371 -43.22 10.33 22.74
CA ALA A 371 -44.34 11.24 22.90
C ALA A 371 -45.70 10.61 22.56
N LEU A 372 -46.71 11.02 23.32
CA LEU A 372 -48.10 11.00 22.86
C LEU A 372 -48.36 12.22 21.97
N VAL A 373 -48.66 12.00 20.69
CA VAL A 373 -48.95 13.05 19.72
C VAL A 373 -50.46 13.20 19.54
N ASN A 374 -51.00 14.38 19.85
CA ASN A 374 -52.41 14.73 19.67
C ASN A 374 -52.57 15.77 18.55
N ILE A 375 -53.35 15.45 17.52
CA ILE A 375 -53.68 16.35 16.41
C ILE A 375 -55.17 16.65 16.45
N TYR A 376 -55.54 17.91 16.70
CA TYR A 376 -56.91 18.26 17.07
C TYR A 376 -57.88 18.47 15.89
N SER A 377 -57.40 18.83 14.69
CA SER A 377 -58.18 18.84 13.44
C SER A 377 -57.29 19.18 12.24
N GLY A 378 -57.84 19.12 11.02
CA GLY A 378 -57.18 19.57 9.79
C GLY A 378 -56.50 18.41 9.07
N ASP A 379 -55.31 18.66 8.55
CA ASP A 379 -54.50 17.69 7.81
C ASP A 379 -53.07 17.76 8.34
N TYR A 380 -52.34 16.65 8.24
CA TYR A 380 -50.89 16.65 8.41
C TYR A 380 -50.22 16.06 7.18
N ASN A 381 -49.09 16.67 6.79
CA ASN A 381 -48.30 16.25 5.65
C ASN A 381 -46.95 15.72 6.14
N GLY A 382 -46.69 14.44 5.96
CA GLY A 382 -45.45 13.78 6.36
C GLY A 382 -45.62 12.58 7.24
N THR A 383 -44.47 12.09 7.68
CA THR A 383 -44.39 10.90 8.53
C THR A 383 -44.45 11.30 9.99
N ILE A 384 -45.23 10.57 10.79
CA ILE A 384 -45.19 10.67 12.24
C ILE A 384 -44.56 9.41 12.81
N VAL A 385 -43.42 9.57 13.48
CA VAL A 385 -42.72 8.55 14.24
C VAL A 385 -42.87 8.88 15.72
N ALA A 386 -43.73 8.15 16.44
CA ALA A 386 -44.08 8.49 17.82
C ALA A 386 -44.32 7.25 18.71
N LYS A 387 -44.48 7.46 20.01
CA LYS A 387 -44.92 6.39 20.91
C LYS A 387 -46.37 6.00 20.61
N SER A 388 -47.26 6.99 20.60
CA SER A 388 -48.68 6.82 20.26
C SER A 388 -49.23 8.10 19.60
N VAL A 389 -50.25 7.96 18.75
CA VAL A 389 -50.88 9.07 18.03
C VAL A 389 -52.39 9.03 18.20
N ASN A 390 -52.98 10.19 18.48
CA ASN A 390 -54.43 10.44 18.40
C ASN A 390 -54.69 11.62 17.48
N SER A 391 -55.26 11.35 16.31
CA SER A 391 -55.46 12.32 15.24
C SER A 391 -56.95 12.48 14.91
N LYS A 392 -57.39 13.73 14.84
CA LYS A 392 -58.63 14.14 14.16
C LYS A 392 -58.36 14.68 12.74
N ALA A 393 -57.13 14.55 12.27
CA ALA A 393 -56.66 15.04 10.98
C ALA A 393 -56.44 13.92 9.97
N GLU A 394 -56.61 14.25 8.68
CA GLU A 394 -56.21 13.39 7.57
C GLU A 394 -54.69 13.42 7.39
N GLY A 395 -54.09 12.25 7.23
CA GLY A 395 -52.64 12.11 7.07
C GLY A 395 -52.26 11.91 5.62
N HIS A 396 -51.40 12.77 5.08
CA HIS A 396 -50.87 12.65 3.71
C HIS A 396 -49.36 12.38 3.77
N MET A 397 -48.89 11.46 2.93
CA MET A 397 -47.47 11.08 2.86
C MET A 397 -46.79 11.68 1.64
N TRP A 398 -45.50 11.92 1.77
CA TRP A 398 -44.54 12.35 0.76
C TRP A 398 -43.18 11.79 1.14
N CYS A 399 -42.30 11.58 0.16
CA CYS A 399 -41.01 10.95 0.42
C CYS A 399 -40.07 11.92 1.16
N TYR A 400 -39.47 11.46 2.26
CA TYR A 400 -38.31 12.12 2.84
C TYR A 400 -37.07 11.87 1.97
N HIS A 401 -36.37 12.94 1.58
CA HIS A 401 -35.23 12.83 0.67
C HIS A 401 -33.90 12.54 1.37
N GLY A 402 -33.83 12.66 2.70
CA GLY A 402 -32.67 12.21 3.48
C GLY A 402 -31.44 13.13 3.44
N MET A 403 -30.43 12.69 4.18
CA MET A 403 -29.06 13.24 4.17
C MET A 403 -28.14 12.24 3.50
N THR A 404 -26.97 12.69 3.05
CA THR A 404 -25.92 11.77 2.61
C THR A 404 -24.91 11.52 3.72
N THR A 405 -24.72 10.26 4.13
CA THR A 405 -23.64 9.86 5.02
C THR A 405 -22.31 10.01 4.27
N PRO A 406 -21.37 10.85 4.74
CA PRO A 406 -20.07 10.98 4.12
C PRO A 406 -19.31 9.65 4.15
N GLY A 407 -18.65 9.32 3.04
CA GLY A 407 -17.83 8.14 2.93
C GLY A 407 -16.51 8.22 3.70
N ILE A 408 -16.00 7.05 4.04
CA ILE A 408 -14.67 6.84 4.64
C ILE A 408 -13.88 5.90 3.74
N LEU A 409 -12.61 6.21 3.50
CA LEU A 409 -11.67 5.36 2.78
C LEU A 409 -10.42 5.09 3.61
N ASP A 410 -10.13 3.82 3.87
CA ASP A 410 -8.85 3.38 4.41
C ASP A 410 -7.88 3.11 3.27
N LEU A 411 -6.88 3.98 3.13
CA LEU A 411 -5.83 3.88 2.11
C LEU A 411 -4.58 3.24 2.71
N ASN A 412 -4.18 2.10 2.16
CA ASN A 412 -2.97 1.39 2.54
C ASN A 412 -1.97 1.33 1.38
N LEU A 413 -0.73 1.71 1.65
CA LEU A 413 0.41 1.55 0.76
C LEU A 413 1.52 0.79 1.48
N LYS A 414 2.51 0.28 0.74
CA LYS A 414 3.65 -0.44 1.33
C LYS A 414 4.95 0.33 1.17
N LYS A 415 5.79 0.28 2.20
CA LYS A 415 7.17 0.75 2.21
C LYS A 415 8.14 -0.42 2.28
N LEU A 416 9.15 -0.38 1.43
CA LEU A 416 10.30 -1.28 1.39
C LEU A 416 11.61 -0.48 1.42
N VAL A 417 12.66 -1.13 1.90
CA VAL A 417 14.06 -0.70 1.79
C VAL A 417 14.85 -1.87 1.23
N ASN A 418 15.52 -1.66 0.10
CA ASN A 418 16.22 -2.71 -0.65
C ASN A 418 15.32 -3.95 -0.85
N SER A 419 14.06 -3.72 -1.22
CA SER A 419 13.03 -4.75 -1.43
C SER A 419 12.64 -5.58 -0.20
N LYS A 420 12.98 -5.12 1.01
CA LYS A 420 12.61 -5.75 2.30
C LYS A 420 11.81 -4.81 3.17
N THR A 421 11.09 -5.35 4.16
CA THR A 421 10.39 -4.53 5.16
C THR A 421 11.41 -3.65 5.90
N PRO A 422 11.16 -2.34 6.03
CA PRO A 422 12.07 -1.43 6.70
C PRO A 422 12.18 -1.74 8.20
N ASP A 423 13.38 -1.61 8.76
CA ASP A 423 13.66 -1.64 10.20
C ASP A 423 13.63 -0.24 10.84
N GLN A 424 13.45 0.81 10.03
CA GLN A 424 13.34 2.20 10.45
C GLN A 424 12.04 2.87 9.97
N GLN A 425 11.72 4.04 10.53
CA GLN A 425 10.58 4.85 10.12
C GLN A 425 10.95 5.86 9.02
N PHE A 426 10.02 6.05 8.09
CA PHE A 426 10.01 7.04 7.03
C PHE A 426 8.69 7.81 7.12
N THR A 427 8.74 9.12 6.85
CA THR A 427 7.56 9.99 6.87
C THR A 427 7.01 10.19 5.46
N PHE A 428 5.69 10.07 5.33
CA PHE A 428 4.95 10.22 4.08
C PHE A 428 3.94 11.35 4.20
N GLU A 429 3.77 12.08 3.10
CA GLU A 429 2.78 13.14 2.94
C GLU A 429 1.73 12.73 1.91
N LEU A 430 0.46 12.95 2.24
CA LEU A 430 -0.68 12.81 1.35
C LEU A 430 -1.32 14.18 1.10
N SER A 431 -1.55 14.50 -0.17
CA SER A 431 -2.30 15.67 -0.62
C SER A 431 -3.43 15.28 -1.58
N CYS A 432 -4.44 16.13 -1.72
CA CYS A 432 -5.50 15.99 -2.73
C CYS A 432 -5.24 16.98 -3.86
N LEU A 433 -5.11 16.48 -5.09
CA LEU A 433 -4.84 17.27 -6.29
C LEU A 433 -6.12 17.67 -7.01
N LYS A 434 -7.10 16.77 -7.02
CA LYS A 434 -8.39 16.95 -7.68
C LYS A 434 -9.50 16.38 -6.80
N GLY A 435 -10.62 17.07 -6.75
CA GLY A 435 -11.86 16.63 -6.10
C GLY A 435 -12.97 17.65 -6.39
N PRO A 436 -14.24 17.31 -6.09
CA PRO A 436 -15.33 18.28 -6.09
C PRO A 436 -15.02 19.45 -5.16
N THR A 437 -15.26 20.69 -5.60
CA THR A 437 -14.91 21.91 -4.86
C THR A 437 -15.57 21.99 -3.50
N ASP A 438 -16.81 21.53 -3.38
CA ASP A 438 -17.55 21.61 -2.11
C ASP A 438 -17.29 20.38 -1.21
N SER A 439 -16.33 19.54 -1.58
CA SER A 439 -16.00 18.37 -0.79
C SER A 439 -15.16 18.72 0.44
N THR A 440 -15.56 18.24 1.62
CA THR A 440 -14.86 18.46 2.88
C THR A 440 -13.43 17.91 2.84
N ILE A 441 -13.24 16.69 2.35
CA ILE A 441 -11.90 16.11 2.26
C ILE A 441 -11.00 16.91 1.30
N TYR A 442 -11.54 17.34 0.16
CA TYR A 442 -10.81 18.17 -0.80
C TYR A 442 -10.41 19.51 -0.19
N GLN A 443 -11.35 20.23 0.41
CA GLN A 443 -11.09 21.52 1.06
C GLN A 443 -10.13 21.41 2.24
N SER A 444 -10.20 20.33 3.01
CA SER A 444 -9.26 20.10 4.12
C SER A 444 -7.83 19.88 3.63
N LEU A 445 -7.66 19.05 2.60
CA LEU A 445 -6.35 18.69 2.04
C LEU A 445 -5.75 19.78 1.14
N LEU A 446 -6.55 20.75 0.69
CA LEU A 446 -6.07 21.99 0.07
C LEU A 446 -5.41 22.92 1.11
N LYS A 447 -5.90 22.92 2.36
CA LYS A 447 -5.37 23.76 3.43
C LYS A 447 -4.15 23.12 4.09
N GLU A 448 -4.20 21.82 4.35
CA GLU A 448 -3.15 21.10 5.07
C GLU A 448 -3.00 19.66 4.57
N THR A 449 -1.76 19.22 4.33
CA THR A 449 -1.46 17.84 3.92
C THR A 449 -1.48 16.89 5.11
N LEU A 450 -1.86 15.63 4.89
CA LEU A 450 -1.80 14.60 5.92
C LEU A 450 -0.41 13.96 5.96
N LYS A 451 0.17 13.86 7.15
CA LYS A 451 1.48 13.20 7.35
C LYS A 451 1.32 11.96 8.21
N THR A 452 2.03 10.89 7.83
CA THR A 452 2.06 9.63 8.60
C THR A 452 3.43 8.97 8.47
N ASN A 453 3.75 8.07 9.37
CA ASN A 453 4.95 7.23 9.27
C ASN A 453 4.56 5.80 8.85
N ASN A 454 5.47 5.05 8.24
CA ASN A 454 5.23 3.62 8.08
C ASN A 454 5.20 2.91 9.45
N GLN A 455 4.36 1.89 9.52
CA GLN A 455 4.29 0.94 10.63
C GLN A 455 5.49 -0.05 10.58
N SER A 456 5.68 -0.83 11.64
CA SER A 456 6.77 -1.82 11.77
C SER A 456 6.72 -2.93 10.72
N ASN A 457 5.55 -3.21 10.14
CA ASN A 457 5.37 -4.14 9.02
C ASN A 457 5.58 -3.47 7.64
N GLY A 458 5.97 -2.19 7.62
CA GLY A 458 6.16 -1.39 6.41
C GLY A 458 4.86 -0.81 5.82
N VAL A 459 3.70 -0.96 6.45
CA VAL A 459 2.44 -0.39 5.94
C VAL A 459 2.37 1.11 6.22
N ILE A 460 1.96 1.87 5.21
CA ILE A 460 1.61 3.30 5.30
C ILE A 460 0.09 3.37 5.26
N HIS A 461 -0.52 3.85 6.34
CA HIS A 461 -1.98 3.88 6.49
C HIS A 461 -2.48 5.32 6.62
N TYR A 462 -3.47 5.67 5.79
CA TYR A 462 -4.27 6.88 5.91
C TYR A 462 -5.74 6.52 6.04
N ARG A 463 -6.41 7.09 7.04
CA ARG A 463 -7.86 7.09 7.12
C ARG A 463 -8.40 8.41 6.58
N LEU A 464 -9.03 8.34 5.42
CA LEU A 464 -9.56 9.49 4.70
C LEU A 464 -11.06 9.62 4.97
N ASN A 465 -11.44 10.70 5.67
CA ASN A 465 -12.82 11.00 6.02
C ASN A 465 -13.32 12.22 5.23
N GLY A 466 -14.63 12.35 5.08
CA GLY A 466 -15.23 13.55 4.49
C GLY A 466 -15.45 13.47 2.97
N PHE A 467 -15.67 12.26 2.44
CA PHE A 467 -16.21 12.06 1.09
C PHE A 467 -17.70 12.38 1.09
N ASN A 468 -18.02 13.65 1.08
CA ASN A 468 -19.37 14.21 1.16
C ASN A 468 -19.91 14.64 -0.23
N GLN A 469 -19.17 14.38 -1.31
CA GLN A 469 -19.56 14.67 -2.68
C GLN A 469 -19.28 13.47 -3.59
N VAL A 470 -20.20 13.20 -4.52
CA VAL A 470 -19.98 12.22 -5.60
C VAL A 470 -19.00 12.82 -6.60
N GLY A 471 -18.07 12.01 -7.09
CA GLY A 471 -17.11 12.47 -8.10
C GLY A 471 -15.78 11.73 -8.07
N GLU A 472 -14.88 12.21 -8.90
CA GLU A 472 -13.51 11.73 -8.97
C GLU A 472 -12.59 12.55 -8.07
N TYR A 473 -11.74 11.85 -7.34
CA TYR A 473 -10.69 12.39 -6.51
C TYR A 473 -9.34 11.84 -6.96
N ILE A 474 -8.32 12.70 -6.95
CA ILE A 474 -6.93 12.31 -7.21
C ILE A 474 -6.11 12.72 -6.00
N PHE A 475 -5.50 11.73 -5.34
CA PHE A 475 -4.58 11.94 -4.23
C PHE A 475 -3.15 11.69 -4.68
N LYS A 476 -2.19 12.36 -4.05
CA LYS A 476 -0.76 12.15 -4.24
C LYS A 476 -0.11 11.83 -2.90
N VAL A 477 0.62 10.72 -2.85
CA VAL A 477 1.47 10.36 -1.71
C VAL A 477 2.93 10.47 -2.11
N ARG A 478 3.77 11.04 -1.25
CA ARG A 478 5.23 11.12 -1.43
C ARG A 478 5.96 10.92 -0.11
N GLU A 479 7.21 10.45 -0.16
CA GLU A 479 8.11 10.38 0.99
C GLU A 479 8.78 11.74 1.23
N LEU A 480 8.98 12.13 2.50
CA LEU A 480 9.56 13.43 2.87
C LEU A 480 11.05 13.40 3.26
N ASP A 481 11.58 12.29 3.77
CA ASP A 481 12.99 12.16 4.19
C ASP A 481 13.58 10.83 3.69
N SER A 482 14.58 10.93 2.83
CA SER A 482 15.30 9.78 2.26
C SER A 482 16.82 9.89 2.44
N LYS A 483 17.32 10.47 3.55
CA LYS A 483 18.78 10.59 3.78
C LYS A 483 19.53 9.27 3.54
N GLY A 484 20.34 9.21 2.48
CA GLY A 484 21.12 8.03 2.08
C GLY A 484 20.40 7.03 1.16
N TYR A 485 19.16 7.31 0.77
CA TYR A 485 18.33 6.47 -0.07
C TYR A 485 17.75 7.23 -1.26
N LYS A 486 17.62 6.53 -2.39
CA LYS A 486 16.78 6.96 -3.50
C LYS A 486 15.42 6.28 -3.37
N CYS A 487 14.35 7.06 -3.22
CA CYS A 487 12.99 6.56 -3.16
C CYS A 487 12.43 6.33 -4.58
N THR A 488 11.88 5.15 -4.83
CA THR A 488 11.26 4.78 -6.10
C THR A 488 9.93 4.07 -5.86
N PRO A 489 8.81 4.52 -6.47
CA PRO A 489 8.67 5.78 -7.20
C PRO A 489 8.79 7.00 -6.26
N GLU A 490 9.05 8.19 -6.81
CA GLU A 490 9.15 9.43 -6.01
C GLU A 490 7.77 9.87 -5.45
N ALA A 491 6.70 9.49 -6.13
CA ALA A 491 5.33 9.69 -5.70
C ALA A 491 4.42 8.57 -6.23
N ILE A 492 3.29 8.36 -5.56
CA ILE A 492 2.21 7.49 -6.02
C ILE A 492 0.94 8.33 -6.09
N TYR A 493 0.26 8.29 -7.23
CA TYR A 493 -1.01 8.95 -7.47
C TYR A 493 -2.14 7.92 -7.33
N ILE A 494 -3.19 8.26 -6.58
CA ILE A 494 -4.32 7.38 -6.31
C ILE A 494 -5.58 8.00 -6.88
N LYS A 495 -6.25 7.29 -7.79
CA LYS A 495 -7.55 7.68 -8.32
C LYS A 495 -8.65 7.02 -7.51
N VAL A 496 -9.54 7.83 -6.95
CA VAL A 496 -10.67 7.38 -6.14
C VAL A 496 -11.95 7.89 -6.79
N LYS A 497 -12.94 7.01 -6.96
CA LYS A 497 -14.28 7.38 -7.40
C LYS A 497 -15.23 7.23 -6.24
N ALA A 498 -15.85 8.34 -5.83
CA ALA A 498 -16.90 8.35 -4.84
C ALA A 498 -18.26 8.27 -5.55
N THR A 499 -19.06 7.25 -5.22
CA THR A 499 -20.40 7.05 -5.79
C THR A 499 -21.45 7.01 -4.69
N LEU A 500 -22.65 7.51 -4.97
CA LEU A 500 -23.79 7.37 -4.07
C LEU A 500 -24.32 5.93 -4.13
N ASN A 501 -24.40 5.26 -2.98
CA ASN A 501 -25.08 3.99 -2.81
C ASN A 501 -26.14 4.16 -1.71
N HIS A 502 -27.41 4.19 -2.09
CA HIS A 502 -28.52 4.66 -1.25
C HIS A 502 -28.24 6.06 -0.71
N GLN A 503 -28.06 6.21 0.61
CA GLN A 503 -27.75 7.48 1.27
C GLN A 503 -26.27 7.60 1.69
N THR A 504 -25.42 6.63 1.33
CA THR A 504 -24.00 6.66 1.73
C THR A 504 -23.14 6.91 0.51
N ILE A 505 -22.21 7.86 0.62
CA ILE A 505 -21.18 8.02 -0.40
C ILE A 505 -20.10 6.96 -0.16
N VAL A 506 -19.84 6.14 -1.17
CA VAL A 506 -18.89 5.04 -1.10
C VAL A 506 -17.67 5.40 -1.96
N PRO A 507 -16.54 5.80 -1.35
CA PRO A 507 -15.28 6.02 -2.05
C PRO A 507 -14.62 4.68 -2.39
N THR A 508 -14.31 4.47 -3.67
CA THR A 508 -13.65 3.27 -4.17
C THR A 508 -12.36 3.63 -4.90
N ILE A 509 -11.26 2.93 -4.61
CA ILE A 509 -9.99 3.12 -5.32
C ILE A 509 -10.12 2.50 -6.72
N GLU A 510 -10.01 3.31 -7.77
CA GLU A 510 -10.00 2.83 -9.17
C GLU A 510 -8.61 2.34 -9.59
N GLY A 511 -7.54 2.91 -9.02
CA GLY A 511 -6.18 2.50 -9.33
C GLY A 511 -5.10 3.38 -8.71
N TYR A 512 -3.86 2.92 -8.88
CA TYR A 512 -2.63 3.58 -8.47
C TYR A 512 -1.76 3.85 -9.69
N TYR A 513 -1.05 4.97 -9.72
CA TYR A 513 -0.32 5.45 -10.89
C TYR A 513 1.00 6.12 -10.51
N GLN A 514 1.98 6.08 -11.43
CA GLN A 514 3.26 6.80 -11.27
C GLN A 514 3.17 8.27 -11.67
N ASP A 515 2.17 8.64 -12.48
CA ASP A 515 1.94 9.99 -12.97
C ASP A 515 0.51 10.47 -12.67
N GLU A 516 0.35 11.79 -12.63
CA GLU A 516 -0.93 12.43 -12.38
C GLU A 516 -1.95 12.22 -13.50
N ALA A 517 -1.50 12.07 -14.75
CA ALA A 517 -2.35 11.86 -15.90
C ALA A 517 -2.97 10.44 -15.94
N GLY A 518 -2.57 9.55 -15.03
CA GLY A 518 -3.08 8.19 -14.93
C GLY A 518 -2.64 7.29 -16.07
N SER A 519 -1.54 7.61 -16.75
CA SER A 519 -1.07 6.87 -17.93
C SER A 519 -0.25 5.63 -17.56
N GLN A 520 0.45 5.65 -16.42
CA GLN A 520 1.35 4.59 -15.96
C GLN A 520 0.77 3.93 -14.70
N LYS A 521 -0.05 2.91 -14.89
CA LYS A 521 -0.69 2.15 -13.81
C LYS A 521 0.31 1.30 -13.02
N LEU A 522 0.12 1.22 -11.71
CA LEU A 522 0.88 0.39 -10.77
C LEU A 522 0.02 -0.78 -10.27
N ASP A 523 0.44 -2.02 -10.54
CA ASP A 523 -0.27 -3.21 -10.04
C ASP A 523 0.02 -3.49 -8.56
N GLN A 524 1.22 -3.16 -8.09
CA GLN A 524 1.65 -3.31 -6.70
C GLN A 524 2.19 -1.97 -6.17
N PRO A 525 1.33 -1.08 -5.68
CA PRO A 525 1.75 0.25 -5.26
C PRO A 525 2.59 0.17 -3.98
N HIS A 526 3.88 0.48 -4.10
CA HIS A 526 4.80 0.52 -2.97
C HIS A 526 5.92 1.53 -3.22
N PHE A 527 6.44 2.11 -2.14
CA PHE A 527 7.69 2.85 -2.14
C PHE A 527 8.83 1.89 -1.82
N ASN A 528 9.91 1.93 -2.59
CA ASN A 528 11.14 1.19 -2.33
C ASN A 528 12.30 2.17 -2.26
N ASN A 529 12.95 2.24 -1.09
CA ASN A 529 14.19 2.98 -0.93
C ASN A 529 15.37 2.08 -1.25
N VAL A 530 16.20 2.52 -2.18
CA VAL A 530 17.44 1.84 -2.53
C VAL A 530 18.61 2.67 -2.02
N ASN A 531 19.60 2.04 -1.38
CA ASN A 531 20.77 2.75 -0.87
C ASN A 531 21.48 3.50 -2.00
N THR A 532 21.95 4.71 -1.76
CA THR A 532 22.75 5.47 -2.74
C THR A 532 24.23 5.08 -2.76
N THR A 533 24.66 4.21 -1.84
CA THR A 533 26.06 3.77 -1.73
C THR A 533 26.26 2.44 -2.45
N SER A 534 27.16 2.40 -3.44
CA SER A 534 27.51 1.22 -4.22
C SER A 534 28.96 0.81 -4.04
N LEU A 535 29.29 -0.48 -4.14
CA LEU A 535 30.68 -0.93 -4.25
C LEU A 535 30.97 -1.32 -5.70
N LYS A 536 32.02 -0.75 -6.27
CA LYS A 536 32.49 -1.12 -7.60
C LYS A 536 33.67 -2.06 -7.46
N VAL A 537 33.63 -3.18 -8.18
CA VAL A 537 34.72 -4.15 -8.21
C VAL A 537 35.16 -4.34 -9.64
N GLN A 538 36.45 -4.21 -9.87
CA GLN A 538 37.04 -4.37 -11.19
C GLN A 538 38.21 -5.35 -11.13
N LYS A 539 38.29 -6.27 -12.09
CA LYS A 539 39.40 -7.21 -12.22
C LYS A 539 40.35 -6.77 -13.34
N ARG A 540 41.65 -6.83 -13.06
CA ARG A 540 42.74 -6.56 -14.00
C ARG A 540 43.72 -7.73 -14.04
N TRP A 541 44.25 -8.03 -15.22
CA TRP A 541 45.17 -9.13 -15.47
C TRP A 541 46.48 -8.58 -16.02
N LEU A 542 47.59 -8.89 -15.36
CA LEU A 542 48.92 -8.44 -15.73
C LEU A 542 49.83 -9.63 -16.03
N ASP A 543 50.69 -9.48 -17.04
CA ASP A 543 51.76 -10.41 -17.33
C ASP A 543 52.92 -10.33 -16.30
N GLU A 544 53.96 -11.13 -16.50
CA GLU A 544 55.15 -11.18 -15.64
C GLU A 544 55.92 -9.85 -15.57
N ASN A 545 55.80 -9.01 -16.61
CA ASN A 545 56.42 -7.69 -16.70
C ASN A 545 55.52 -6.58 -16.12
N GLY A 546 54.27 -6.89 -15.77
CA GLY A 546 53.30 -5.94 -15.25
C GLY A 546 52.50 -5.22 -16.34
N GLN A 547 52.49 -5.71 -17.58
CA GLN A 547 51.66 -5.19 -18.66
C GLN A 547 50.30 -5.89 -18.72
N ASP A 548 49.28 -5.20 -19.22
CA ASP A 548 47.94 -5.78 -19.37
C ASP A 548 47.96 -7.01 -20.28
N MET A 549 47.34 -8.10 -19.83
CA MET A 549 47.21 -9.33 -20.58
C MET A 549 45.76 -9.76 -20.71
N GLN A 550 45.47 -10.62 -21.70
CA GLN A 550 44.16 -11.26 -21.78
C GLN A 550 43.95 -12.21 -20.60
N ALA A 551 42.74 -12.19 -20.04
CA ALA A 551 42.37 -13.07 -18.95
C ALA A 551 42.50 -14.55 -19.37
N PRO A 552 43.12 -15.42 -18.55
CA PRO A 552 43.28 -16.83 -18.85
C PRO A 552 42.00 -17.65 -18.61
N VAL A 553 40.95 -17.04 -18.07
CA VAL A 553 39.68 -17.65 -17.69
C VAL A 553 38.52 -16.80 -18.17
N GLN A 554 37.34 -17.40 -18.36
CA GLN A 554 36.13 -16.66 -18.76
C GLN A 554 35.41 -16.00 -17.58
N GLN A 555 35.58 -16.53 -16.37
CA GLN A 555 34.90 -16.07 -15.16
C GLN A 555 35.73 -16.37 -13.90
N ILE A 556 35.52 -15.58 -12.84
CA ILE A 556 36.05 -15.79 -11.49
C ILE A 556 34.97 -15.51 -10.44
N ASN A 557 35.15 -16.09 -9.25
CA ASN A 557 34.34 -15.81 -8.08
C ASN A 557 35.17 -15.04 -7.05
N LEU A 558 34.60 -13.99 -6.49
CA LEU A 558 35.16 -13.19 -5.39
C LEU A 558 34.20 -13.23 -4.21
N ASP A 559 34.72 -13.38 -3.01
CA ASP A 559 33.93 -13.35 -1.79
C ASP A 559 33.88 -11.91 -1.25
N LEU A 560 32.67 -11.38 -1.07
CA LEU A 560 32.43 -10.06 -0.47
C LEU A 560 32.29 -10.19 1.04
N TYR A 561 33.17 -9.51 1.77
CA TYR A 561 33.16 -9.46 3.22
C TYR A 561 32.72 -8.10 3.73
N GLN A 562 32.08 -8.11 4.90
CA GLN A 562 31.68 -6.92 5.66
C GLN A 562 32.42 -6.90 6.99
N GLN A 563 33.16 -5.83 7.25
CA GLN A 563 33.84 -5.57 8.51
C GLN A 563 33.07 -4.50 9.30
N ALA A 564 32.62 -4.85 10.50
CA ALA A 564 32.02 -3.91 11.43
C ALA A 564 33.10 -3.09 12.17
N TYR A 565 32.80 -1.82 12.42
CA TYR A 565 33.62 -0.88 13.19
C TYR A 565 32.77 -0.19 14.24
N LEU A 566 33.31 -0.09 15.46
CA LEU A 566 32.81 0.80 16.50
C LEU A 566 33.42 2.17 16.32
N LYS A 567 32.56 3.19 16.34
CA LYS A 567 32.95 4.59 16.29
C LYS A 567 33.37 5.04 17.68
N LYS A 568 34.65 5.42 17.85
CA LYS A 568 35.20 5.97 19.11
C LYS A 568 35.54 7.44 18.94
N GLY A 569 34.56 8.27 19.26
CA GLY A 569 34.58 9.72 19.08
C GLY A 569 33.18 10.22 18.74
N TYR A 570 33.09 11.49 18.38
CA TYR A 570 31.85 12.21 18.15
C TYR A 570 31.91 13.02 16.86
N ASP A 571 30.80 13.07 16.13
CA ASP A 571 30.63 13.99 15.01
C ASP A 571 30.34 15.38 15.56
N VAL A 572 31.19 16.34 15.22
CA VAL A 572 31.00 17.73 15.55
C VAL A 572 30.77 18.49 14.26
N LYS A 573 29.56 19.04 14.14
CA LYS A 573 29.18 19.88 13.01
C LYS A 573 29.40 21.33 13.38
N VAL A 574 30.21 22.05 12.61
CA VAL A 574 30.44 23.48 12.79
C VAL A 574 29.66 24.24 11.72
N LYS A 575 28.63 24.98 12.14
CA LYS A 575 27.82 25.83 11.28
C LYS A 575 28.14 27.29 11.51
N VAL A 576 28.34 28.02 10.41
CA VAL A 576 28.33 29.47 10.43
C VAL A 576 26.98 29.95 9.91
N LEU A 577 26.26 30.69 10.75
CA LEU A 577 24.96 31.28 10.48
C LEU A 577 25.13 32.79 10.31
N LEU A 578 24.50 33.35 9.29
CA LEU A 578 24.42 34.80 9.08
C LEU A 578 23.04 35.28 9.52
N LYS A 579 23.00 36.24 10.44
CA LYS A 579 21.77 36.90 10.90
C LYS A 579 21.55 38.20 10.14
N GLN A 580 20.50 38.24 9.33
CA GLN A 580 20.07 39.41 8.57
C GLN A 580 18.56 39.60 8.72
N ASN A 581 18.12 40.80 9.11
CA ASN A 581 16.70 41.11 9.33
C ASN A 581 15.97 40.10 10.25
N ASN A 582 16.64 39.62 11.30
CA ASN A 582 16.19 38.56 12.21
C ASN A 582 16.01 37.15 11.59
N THR A 583 16.43 36.95 10.35
CA THR A 583 16.52 35.62 9.71
C THR A 583 17.93 35.07 9.84
N LEU A 584 18.05 33.79 10.20
CA LEU A 584 19.32 33.06 10.25
C LEU A 584 19.47 32.19 9.00
N THR A 585 20.57 32.36 8.28
CA THR A 585 20.88 31.57 7.08
C THR A 585 22.22 30.87 7.26
N THR A 586 22.28 29.55 7.02
CA THR A 586 23.56 28.82 7.03
C THR A 586 24.40 29.22 5.82
N VAL A 587 25.62 29.71 6.06
CA VAL A 587 26.54 30.16 5.00
C VAL A 587 27.71 29.20 4.79
N LYS A 588 28.15 28.50 5.85
CA LYS A 588 29.16 27.44 5.80
C LYS A 588 28.81 26.35 6.81
N GLU A 589 29.12 25.10 6.45
CA GLU A 589 28.99 23.94 7.31
C GLU A 589 30.19 23.03 7.08
N GLU A 590 30.84 22.59 8.15
CA GLU A 590 31.89 21.58 8.12
C GLU A 590 31.58 20.50 9.15
N ASN A 591 31.86 19.23 8.81
CA ASN A 591 31.66 18.09 9.69
C ASN A 591 33.02 17.49 10.05
N VAL A 592 33.31 17.38 11.36
CA VAL A 592 34.59 16.87 11.85
C VAL A 592 34.37 15.74 12.83
N PHE A 593 35.08 14.62 12.65
CA PHE A 593 35.02 13.48 13.56
C PHE A 593 36.13 13.56 14.61
N VAL A 594 35.74 13.90 15.84
CA VAL A 594 36.66 14.24 16.93
C VAL A 594 36.67 13.13 17.99
N LYS A 595 37.82 12.83 18.57
CA LYS A 595 37.99 11.87 19.65
C LYS A 595 37.19 12.27 20.89
N GLU A 596 36.75 11.30 21.68
CA GLU A 596 36.12 11.54 22.99
C GLU A 596 37.05 12.36 23.90
N LYS A 597 36.51 13.42 24.51
CA LYS A 597 37.25 14.44 25.27
C LYS A 597 38.38 15.11 24.46
N GLY A 598 38.33 14.99 23.14
CA GLY A 598 39.27 15.59 22.21
C GLY A 598 39.02 17.07 21.99
N LYS A 599 39.86 17.66 21.14
CA LYS A 599 39.86 19.07 20.79
C LYS A 599 39.56 19.28 19.31
N LEU A 600 38.88 20.37 19.01
CA LEU A 600 38.65 20.86 17.65
C LEU A 600 39.01 22.35 17.58
N CYS A 601 40.00 22.68 16.75
CA CYS A 601 40.42 24.05 16.47
C CYS A 601 40.00 24.46 15.06
N PHE A 602 39.33 25.59 14.94
CA PHE A 602 38.94 26.15 13.66
C PHE A 602 38.99 27.67 13.68
N GLN A 603 39.10 28.25 12.49
CA GLN A 603 39.11 29.67 12.26
C GLN A 603 37.86 30.04 11.48
N VAL A 604 37.24 31.14 11.88
CA VAL A 604 36.27 31.83 11.05
C VAL A 604 36.79 33.22 10.75
N ASP A 605 36.86 33.56 9.47
CA ASP A 605 37.28 34.88 8.98
C ASP A 605 36.32 35.40 7.93
N SER A 606 36.23 36.73 7.83
CA SER A 606 35.39 37.42 6.87
C SER A 606 36.24 38.35 6.02
N ARG A 607 36.34 38.09 4.72
CA ARG A 607 37.17 38.86 3.78
C ARG A 607 36.32 39.72 2.85
N ALA A 608 35.51 40.61 3.40
CA ALA A 608 34.76 41.56 2.59
C ALA A 608 35.68 42.70 2.09
N ARG A 609 35.86 42.84 0.76
CA ARG A 609 36.66 43.92 0.13
C ARG A 609 35.87 45.18 -0.22
N TYR A 610 34.80 45.45 0.53
CA TYR A 610 33.88 46.54 0.21
C TYR A 610 33.96 47.63 1.27
N GLN A 611 34.21 48.87 0.83
CA GLN A 611 34.15 50.04 1.68
C GLN A 611 32.73 50.15 2.28
N ASN A 612 32.67 50.25 3.61
CA ASN A 612 31.49 50.45 4.46
C ASN A 612 30.70 49.21 4.94
N LEU A 613 31.13 47.96 4.71
CA LEU A 613 30.43 46.78 5.25
C LEU A 613 30.90 46.40 6.66
N TYR A 614 30.02 46.58 7.65
CA TYR A 614 30.29 46.26 9.07
C TYR A 614 29.76 44.86 9.43
N ILE A 615 30.63 43.86 9.40
CA ILE A 615 30.39 42.63 10.17
C ILE A 615 30.69 42.98 11.63
N THR A 616 29.65 42.99 12.46
CA THR A 616 29.73 43.48 13.86
C THR A 616 30.45 42.53 14.82
N GLY A 617 30.80 41.33 14.35
CA GLY A 617 31.45 40.27 15.11
C GLY A 617 30.60 39.01 15.22
N ILE A 618 31.11 38.02 15.95
CA ILE A 618 30.34 36.82 16.35
C ILE A 618 29.41 37.24 17.48
N GLU A 619 28.10 37.19 17.24
CA GLU A 619 27.05 37.51 18.21
C GLU A 619 26.93 36.40 19.26
N LYS A 620 27.02 35.14 18.83
CA LYS A 620 26.82 33.98 19.69
C LYS A 620 27.54 32.77 19.13
N ILE A 621 28.16 32.01 20.04
CA ILE A 621 28.58 30.63 19.78
C ILE A 621 27.68 29.75 20.64
N LYS A 622 26.92 28.87 20.02
CA LYS A 622 26.13 27.87 20.71
C LYS A 622 26.81 26.53 20.52
N CYS A 623 27.19 25.92 21.62
CA CYS A 623 27.79 24.59 21.69
C CYS A 623 27.04 23.88 22.81
N ASN A 624 26.43 22.73 22.54
CA ASN A 624 25.67 22.02 23.56
C ASN A 624 26.56 21.08 24.39
N GLN A 625 27.75 20.71 23.86
CA GLN A 625 28.67 19.74 24.44
C GLN A 625 30.13 20.23 24.31
N GLY A 626 30.86 20.23 25.42
CA GLY A 626 32.24 20.72 25.47
C GLY A 626 32.35 22.21 25.78
N THR A 627 33.59 22.69 25.94
CA THR A 627 33.88 24.06 26.35
C THR A 627 34.50 24.84 25.20
N VAL A 628 33.84 25.92 24.79
CA VAL A 628 34.36 26.84 23.77
C VAL A 628 35.37 27.79 24.41
N VAL A 629 36.57 27.85 23.83
CA VAL A 629 37.65 28.75 24.22
C VAL A 629 38.04 29.59 23.01
N GLU A 630 37.96 30.91 23.15
CA GLU A 630 38.49 31.83 22.14
C GLU A 630 40.00 31.99 22.35
N LYS A 631 40.81 31.55 21.38
CA LYS A 631 42.27 31.54 21.51
C LYS A 631 42.93 32.85 21.12
N ARG A 632 42.35 33.57 20.16
CA ARG A 632 42.86 34.87 19.67
C ARG A 632 41.78 35.58 18.86
N SER A 633 41.55 36.85 19.17
CA SER A 633 40.79 37.80 18.34
C SER A 633 41.77 38.86 17.85
N ASP A 634 42.08 38.86 16.56
CA ASP A 634 42.87 39.93 15.96
C ASP A 634 41.90 40.91 15.31
N HIS A 635 41.78 42.12 15.85
CA HIS A 635 41.08 43.24 15.20
C HIS A 635 42.14 44.13 14.55
N HIS A 636 42.41 43.92 13.27
CA HIS A 636 43.29 44.83 12.51
C HIS A 636 42.44 45.86 11.78
N GLN A 637 42.45 47.11 12.27
CA GLN A 637 41.92 48.24 11.52
C GLN A 637 42.97 48.70 10.51
N TRP A 638 42.75 48.45 9.23
CA TRP A 638 43.47 49.09 8.13
C TRP A 638 42.47 49.91 7.32
N ASN A 639 42.75 51.22 7.18
CA ASN A 639 42.01 52.24 6.42
C ASN A 639 41.00 51.67 5.39
N THR A 640 39.75 51.46 5.83
CA THR A 640 38.54 51.02 5.08
C THR A 640 38.19 49.53 5.00
N HIS A 641 38.91 48.60 5.67
CA HIS A 641 38.57 47.17 5.71
C HIS A 641 38.57 46.60 7.15
N TYR A 642 37.50 45.89 7.53
CA TYR A 642 37.41 45.16 8.81
C TYR A 642 37.50 43.65 8.54
N ASP A 643 38.64 43.03 8.90
CA ASP A 643 38.79 41.56 8.87
C ASP A 643 38.48 41.03 10.28
N ALA A 644 37.31 40.43 10.46
CA ALA A 644 36.90 39.82 11.72
C ALA A 644 37.34 38.35 11.75
N ARG A 645 38.60 38.12 12.11
CA ARG A 645 39.17 36.78 12.28
C ARG A 645 39.08 36.32 13.73
N LYS A 646 38.45 35.17 13.96
CA LYS A 646 38.42 34.51 15.26
C LYS A 646 38.95 33.07 15.17
N ASN A 647 39.90 32.75 16.03
CA ASN A 647 40.37 31.38 16.25
C ASN A 647 39.65 30.79 17.46
N LEU A 648 38.91 29.72 17.23
CA LEU A 648 38.06 29.08 18.21
C LEU A 648 38.57 27.65 18.46
N GLU A 649 38.56 27.25 19.72
CA GLU A 649 38.82 25.88 20.15
C GLU A 649 37.63 25.36 20.93
N ILE A 650 37.25 24.12 20.69
CA ILE A 650 36.30 23.38 21.51
C ILE A 650 37.08 22.25 22.18
N LYS A 651 37.05 22.23 23.52
CA LYS A 651 37.66 21.19 24.35
C LYS A 651 36.60 20.29 24.97
N ASP A 652 37.04 19.12 25.43
CA ASP A 652 36.24 18.21 26.24
C ASP A 652 34.92 17.81 25.56
N ILE A 653 34.99 17.49 24.27
CA ILE A 653 33.82 17.07 23.49
C ILE A 653 33.35 15.71 24.02
N GLN A 654 32.14 15.69 24.59
CA GLN A 654 31.57 14.54 25.31
C GLN A 654 30.39 13.88 24.57
N GLY A 655 30.01 14.41 23.41
CA GLY A 655 28.91 13.89 22.61
C GLY A 655 28.94 14.46 21.20
N ASN A 656 28.14 13.87 20.30
CA ASN A 656 27.86 14.49 19.01
C ASN A 656 27.28 15.88 19.25
N ASP A 657 27.74 16.88 18.51
CA ASP A 657 27.29 18.24 18.73
C ASP A 657 27.18 19.04 17.44
N GLU A 658 26.35 20.07 17.51
CA GLU A 658 26.23 21.09 16.49
C GLU A 658 26.62 22.44 17.11
N VAL A 659 27.71 22.98 16.59
CA VAL A 659 28.30 24.25 16.99
C VAL A 659 27.78 25.31 16.04
N GLU A 660 26.94 26.20 16.52
CA GLU A 660 26.41 27.31 15.73
C GLU A 660 27.18 28.60 16.05
N ILE A 661 27.71 29.23 15.01
CA ILE A 661 28.43 30.50 15.08
C ILE A 661 27.60 31.54 14.35
N ILE A 662 27.01 32.47 15.10
CA ILE A 662 26.10 33.48 14.54
C ILE A 662 26.88 34.76 14.28
N TYR A 663 26.93 35.17 13.01
CA TYR A 663 27.43 36.46 12.57
C TYR A 663 26.29 37.46 12.39
N SER A 664 26.44 38.65 12.97
CA SER A 664 25.49 39.75 12.82
C SER A 664 26.04 40.87 11.94
N VAL A 665 25.16 41.46 11.14
CA VAL A 665 25.45 42.58 10.22
C VAL A 665 24.82 43.85 10.75
N SER A 666 25.51 45.00 10.65
CA SER A 666 24.96 46.28 11.13
C SER A 666 23.62 46.61 10.47
N PRO A 667 22.62 47.10 11.24
CA PRO A 667 21.36 47.58 10.69
C PRO A 667 21.61 48.81 9.80
N GLY A 668 21.28 48.71 8.51
CA GLY A 668 21.37 49.85 7.57
C GLY A 668 22.06 49.58 6.24
N ILE A 669 22.63 48.39 6.02
CA ILE A 669 23.28 48.03 4.74
C ILE A 669 22.58 46.81 4.15
N GLN A 670 21.62 47.06 3.25
CA GLN A 670 20.77 46.04 2.63
C GLN A 670 21.33 45.46 1.32
N SER A 671 22.55 45.81 0.91
CA SER A 671 23.16 45.29 -0.33
C SER A 671 24.44 44.51 -0.05
N SER A 672 24.39 43.22 -0.36
CA SER A 672 25.50 42.33 -0.73
C SER A 672 26.60 42.02 0.32
N ILE A 673 26.27 41.27 1.37
CA ILE A 673 27.26 40.30 1.89
C ILE A 673 27.14 39.05 1.02
N ASN A 674 28.21 38.71 0.31
CA ASN A 674 28.29 37.43 -0.39
C ASN A 674 28.63 36.35 0.66
N PRO A 675 27.82 35.29 0.82
CA PRO A 675 28.14 34.17 1.71
C PRO A 675 29.51 33.53 1.46
N GLN A 676 30.09 33.71 0.27
CA GLN A 676 31.44 33.25 -0.07
C GLN A 676 32.56 34.04 0.63
N ASP A 677 32.29 35.25 1.13
CA ASP A 677 33.28 36.08 1.82
C ASP A 677 33.49 35.64 3.28
N ILE A 678 32.67 34.72 3.78
CA ILE A 678 32.81 34.08 5.08
C ILE A 678 33.49 32.73 4.88
N HIS A 679 34.64 32.55 5.52
CA HIS A 679 35.43 31.34 5.45
C HIS A 679 35.43 30.64 6.80
N LEU A 680 35.20 29.33 6.77
CA LEU A 680 35.39 28.43 7.89
C LEU A 680 36.57 27.52 7.53
N THR A 681 37.61 27.53 8.34
CA THR A 681 38.81 26.72 8.12
C THR A 681 39.05 25.85 9.34
N ILE A 682 39.00 24.52 9.19
CA ILE A 682 39.44 23.60 10.23
C ILE A 682 40.97 23.65 10.31
N GLN A 683 41.51 24.00 11.48
CA GLN A 683 42.94 24.15 11.68
C GLN A 683 43.57 22.83 12.13
N SER A 684 43.01 22.22 13.16
CA SER A 684 43.48 20.94 13.72
C SER A 684 42.41 20.32 14.60
N TYR A 685 42.47 19.00 14.79
CA TYR A 685 41.58 18.30 15.71
C TYR A 685 42.19 16.97 16.15
N ASP A 686 41.77 16.51 17.33
CA ASP A 686 42.09 15.16 17.79
C ASP A 686 41.18 14.19 17.02
N GLN A 687 41.70 13.54 15.99
CA GLN A 687 40.92 12.68 15.10
C GLN A 687 40.30 11.50 15.85
N GLY A 688 39.00 11.29 15.66
CA GLY A 688 38.30 10.12 16.19
C GLY A 688 38.79 8.81 15.56
N GLU A 689 38.61 7.70 16.28
CA GLU A 689 39.11 6.38 15.86
C GLU A 689 37.96 5.44 15.47
N TYR A 690 38.21 4.56 14.51
CA TYR A 690 37.33 3.43 14.18
C TYR A 690 38.01 2.14 14.61
N GLN A 691 37.37 1.34 15.45
CA GLN A 691 37.92 0.07 15.93
C GLN A 691 37.14 -1.11 15.37
N LYS A 692 37.83 -2.13 14.82
CA LYS A 692 37.19 -3.34 14.29
C LYS A 692 36.37 -4.03 15.39
N ALA A 693 35.12 -4.33 15.07
CA ALA A 693 34.17 -4.99 15.96
C ALA A 693 34.00 -6.45 15.53
N GLY A 694 34.86 -7.33 16.06
CA GLY A 694 34.84 -8.75 15.71
C GLY A 694 35.37 -9.07 14.30
N PRO A 695 35.29 -10.35 13.88
CA PRO A 695 35.75 -10.79 12.57
C PRO A 695 34.82 -10.31 11.45
N ALA A 696 35.37 -10.16 10.24
CA ALA A 696 34.58 -9.84 9.06
C ALA A 696 33.62 -10.97 8.68
N ALA A 697 32.39 -10.61 8.32
CA ALA A 697 31.34 -11.54 7.91
C ALA A 697 31.32 -11.69 6.38
N LEU A 698 31.26 -12.93 5.89
CA LEU A 698 31.01 -13.21 4.47
C LEU A 698 29.55 -12.86 4.12
N ILE A 699 29.35 -11.96 3.17
CA ILE A 699 28.02 -11.50 2.75
C ILE A 699 27.50 -12.32 1.58
N LYS A 700 28.28 -12.40 0.49
CA LYS A 700 27.94 -13.13 -0.74
C LYS A 700 29.19 -13.35 -1.58
N THR A 701 29.11 -14.32 -2.49
CA THR A 701 30.08 -14.48 -3.56
C THR A 701 29.58 -13.73 -4.79
N ILE A 702 30.44 -12.91 -5.39
CA ILE A 702 30.20 -12.16 -6.62
C ILE A 702 30.97 -12.81 -7.77
N GLN A 703 30.46 -12.68 -8.99
CA GLN A 703 31.02 -13.32 -10.17
C GLN A 703 31.42 -12.23 -11.17
N LEU A 704 32.69 -12.22 -11.56
CA LEU A 704 33.19 -11.36 -12.63
C LEU A 704 33.51 -12.21 -13.86
N ASP A 705 33.17 -11.69 -15.04
CA ASP A 705 33.40 -12.38 -16.30
C ASP A 705 33.85 -11.43 -17.41
N ALA A 706 34.30 -12.02 -18.51
CA ALA A 706 34.80 -11.28 -19.67
C ALA A 706 33.70 -10.51 -20.44
N ASN A 707 32.44 -10.99 -20.43
CA ASN A 707 31.33 -10.37 -21.14
C ASN A 707 30.92 -9.04 -20.50
N HIS A 708 31.08 -8.93 -19.18
CA HIS A 708 30.84 -7.72 -18.39
C HIS A 708 32.12 -6.93 -18.14
N HIS A 709 33.14 -7.09 -19.01
CA HIS A 709 34.42 -6.37 -18.92
C HIS A 709 35.08 -6.43 -17.54
N TRP A 710 34.96 -7.57 -16.86
CA TRP A 710 35.59 -7.80 -15.56
C TRP A 710 35.16 -6.78 -14.49
N PHE A 711 33.94 -6.25 -14.59
CA PHE A 711 33.42 -5.20 -13.72
C PHE A 711 32.05 -5.58 -13.15
N GLN A 712 31.81 -5.24 -11.88
CA GLN A 712 30.50 -5.33 -11.27
C GLN A 712 30.28 -4.20 -10.25
N GLU A 713 29.07 -3.65 -10.25
CA GLU A 713 28.60 -2.70 -9.25
C GLU A 713 27.57 -3.37 -8.33
N ILE A 714 27.78 -3.23 -7.03
CA ILE A 714 27.00 -3.89 -5.98
C ILE A 714 26.18 -2.82 -5.27
N ASN A 715 24.86 -2.90 -5.47
CA ASN A 715 23.87 -1.92 -5.01
C ASN A 715 22.97 -2.56 -3.95
N ASP A 716 23.39 -2.56 -2.68
CA ASP A 716 22.62 -3.08 -1.53
C ASP A 716 23.40 -2.99 -0.21
N LEU A 717 24.42 -2.13 -0.12
CA LEU A 717 25.37 -2.15 1.00
C LEU A 717 24.90 -1.25 2.14
N ILE A 718 24.81 -1.82 3.33
CA ILE A 718 24.49 -1.09 4.58
C ILE A 718 25.78 -0.44 5.08
N THR A 719 25.84 0.88 5.17
CA THR A 719 27.05 1.58 5.65
C THR A 719 27.06 1.83 7.15
N ASN A 720 25.88 1.81 7.78
CA ASN A 720 25.69 2.01 9.21
C ASN A 720 24.47 1.23 9.73
N LYS A 721 24.57 0.66 10.93
CA LYS A 721 23.45 0.04 11.64
C LYS A 721 23.81 -0.10 13.13
N ASP A 722 22.87 0.16 14.03
CA ASP A 722 23.01 -0.14 15.47
C ASP A 722 24.32 0.41 16.09
N ASN A 723 24.67 1.67 15.77
CA ASN A 723 25.89 2.36 16.21
C ASN A 723 27.22 1.73 15.72
N GLN A 724 27.15 0.86 14.71
CA GLN A 724 28.28 0.29 14.01
C GLN A 724 28.36 0.85 12.59
N ILE A 725 29.58 1.03 12.11
CA ILE A 725 29.88 1.42 10.74
C ILE A 725 30.46 0.22 10.03
N TYR A 726 30.00 -0.03 8.81
CA TYR A 726 30.46 -1.17 8.03
C TYR A 726 31.37 -0.72 6.90
N ARG A 727 32.45 -1.47 6.71
CA ARG A 727 33.31 -1.38 5.53
C ARG A 727 33.34 -2.71 4.81
N TYR A 728 33.63 -2.66 3.52
CA TYR A 728 33.56 -3.82 2.63
C TYR A 728 34.88 -4.05 1.94
N TYR A 729 35.25 -5.31 1.79
CA TYR A 729 36.36 -5.75 0.95
C TYR A 729 35.98 -7.01 0.19
N VAL A 730 36.70 -7.28 -0.89
CA VAL A 730 36.52 -8.50 -1.68
C VAL A 730 37.78 -9.34 -1.62
N GLN A 731 37.62 -10.65 -1.64
CA GLN A 731 38.73 -11.60 -1.62
C GLN A 731 38.57 -12.61 -2.75
N GLU A 732 39.62 -12.76 -3.55
CA GLU A 732 39.76 -13.83 -4.52
C GLU A 732 40.38 -15.07 -3.87
N LYS A 733 39.92 -16.24 -4.28
CA LYS A 733 40.60 -17.50 -3.95
C LYS A 733 41.90 -17.60 -4.74
N ASP A 734 42.97 -18.06 -4.08
CA ASP A 734 44.30 -18.20 -4.70
C ASP A 734 44.24 -18.90 -6.06
N LEU A 735 44.83 -18.24 -7.06
CA LEU A 735 44.94 -18.71 -8.44
C LEU A 735 46.38 -19.14 -8.72
N SER A 736 46.55 -20.43 -9.02
CA SER A 736 47.87 -21.00 -9.32
C SER A 736 48.57 -20.22 -10.45
N GLY A 737 49.82 -19.82 -10.21
CA GLY A 737 50.65 -19.09 -11.17
C GLY A 737 50.33 -17.59 -11.27
N PHE A 738 49.51 -17.05 -10.37
CA PHE A 738 49.24 -15.61 -10.25
C PHE A 738 49.40 -15.15 -8.80
N LYS A 739 49.93 -13.93 -8.65
CA LYS A 739 49.91 -13.20 -7.39
C LYS A 739 48.79 -12.17 -7.43
N THR A 740 47.84 -12.29 -6.51
CA THR A 740 46.71 -11.36 -6.37
C THR A 740 47.08 -10.18 -5.47
N THR A 741 46.74 -8.97 -5.89
CA THR A 741 46.80 -7.74 -5.07
C THR A 741 45.50 -6.96 -5.19
N TYR A 742 45.17 -6.21 -4.14
CA TYR A 742 43.96 -5.40 -4.03
C TYR A 742 44.36 -3.94 -3.95
N GLN A 743 43.69 -3.10 -4.71
CA GLN A 743 44.00 -1.67 -4.77
C GLN A 743 42.72 -0.85 -4.64
N ILE A 744 42.81 0.23 -3.86
CA ILE A 744 41.81 1.27 -3.79
C ILE A 744 42.51 2.64 -3.72
N ASN A 745 42.22 3.52 -4.68
CA ASN A 745 42.94 4.78 -4.85
C ASN A 745 44.47 4.54 -4.83
N ASP A 746 45.19 5.18 -3.90
CA ASP A 746 46.66 5.06 -3.74
C ASP A 746 47.10 3.89 -2.84
N LYS A 747 46.18 3.16 -2.21
CA LYS A 747 46.49 2.05 -1.30
C LYS A 747 46.51 0.73 -2.07
N ASN A 748 47.55 -0.08 -1.84
CA ASN A 748 47.70 -1.41 -2.43
C ASN A 748 48.17 -2.42 -1.37
N SER A 749 47.60 -3.62 -1.35
CA SER A 749 48.02 -4.72 -0.45
C SER A 749 47.80 -6.09 -1.09
N SER A 750 48.58 -7.09 -0.66
CA SER A 750 48.29 -8.50 -0.96
C SER A 750 47.24 -9.12 -0.03
N LEU A 751 46.89 -8.43 1.07
CA LEU A 751 45.87 -8.87 2.03
C LEU A 751 44.56 -8.15 1.76
N ALA A 752 43.52 -8.90 1.37
CA ALA A 752 42.21 -8.36 1.02
C ALA A 752 41.61 -7.46 2.11
N GLY A 753 41.69 -7.90 3.38
CA GLY A 753 41.13 -7.17 4.54
C GLY A 753 41.90 -5.90 4.95
N GLU A 754 42.96 -5.52 4.24
CA GLU A 754 43.61 -4.20 4.41
C GLU A 754 43.05 -3.15 3.42
N ILE A 755 42.34 -3.61 2.39
CA ILE A 755 41.77 -2.79 1.32
C ILE A 755 40.24 -2.81 1.46
N GLU A 756 39.76 -1.98 2.38
CA GLU A 756 38.33 -1.86 2.71
C GLU A 756 37.79 -0.47 2.33
N THR A 757 36.54 -0.40 1.89
CA THR A 757 35.84 0.85 1.57
C THR A 757 34.54 1.01 2.35
N ALA A 758 34.16 2.26 2.62
CA ALA A 758 32.82 2.61 3.10
C ALA A 758 31.78 2.67 1.94
N GLY A 759 32.22 2.42 0.70
CA GLY A 759 31.42 2.46 -0.52
C GLY A 759 31.71 3.68 -1.40
N ASN A 760 31.16 3.67 -2.62
CA ASN A 760 31.35 4.60 -3.73
C ASN A 760 32.75 4.65 -4.36
N GLU A 761 33.64 3.76 -3.95
CA GLU A 761 34.98 3.60 -4.51
C GLU A 761 35.07 2.30 -5.33
N THR A 762 36.09 2.21 -6.19
CA THR A 762 36.38 1.01 -6.98
C THR A 762 37.52 0.23 -6.34
N ILE A 763 37.24 -0.99 -5.88
CA ILE A 763 38.29 -1.95 -5.53
C ILE A 763 38.76 -2.63 -6.81
N GLN A 764 40.04 -2.46 -7.14
CA GLN A 764 40.69 -3.20 -8.21
C GLN A 764 41.34 -4.46 -7.64
N VAL A 765 40.92 -5.63 -8.15
CA VAL A 765 41.58 -6.90 -7.90
C VAL A 765 42.53 -7.16 -9.08
N ILE A 766 43.82 -7.31 -8.81
CA ILE A 766 44.86 -7.39 -9.83
C ILE A 766 45.55 -8.75 -9.72
N ASN A 767 45.53 -9.54 -10.79
CA ASN A 767 46.32 -10.76 -10.88
C ASN A 767 47.53 -10.54 -11.76
N LYS A 768 48.72 -10.60 -11.15
CA LYS A 768 49.98 -10.57 -11.89
C LYS A 768 50.50 -12.00 -12.07
N LYS A 769 50.75 -12.39 -13.32
CA LYS A 769 51.31 -13.70 -13.65
C LYS A 769 52.69 -13.86 -13.01
N GLU A 770 52.89 -14.95 -12.30
CA GLU A 770 54.21 -15.30 -11.75
C GLU A 770 55.12 -15.84 -12.85
N LYS A 771 56.40 -15.47 -12.79
CA LYS A 771 57.42 -16.02 -13.69
C LYS A 771 57.45 -17.54 -13.53
N SER A 772 57.11 -18.26 -14.59
CA SER A 772 57.02 -19.71 -14.57
C SER A 772 58.38 -20.32 -14.96
N ALA A 773 59.00 -21.07 -14.05
CA ALA A 773 60.19 -21.88 -14.32
C ALA A 773 59.80 -23.36 -14.31
N TYR A 774 60.21 -24.12 -15.34
CA TYR A 774 59.89 -25.54 -15.47
C TYR A 774 61.10 -26.37 -15.88
N LEU A 775 61.17 -27.58 -15.33
CA LEU A 775 62.07 -28.63 -15.78
C LEU A 775 61.48 -29.31 -17.02
N LEU A 776 62.12 -29.13 -18.17
CA LEU A 776 61.79 -29.80 -19.42
C LEU A 776 62.66 -31.06 -19.56
N ILE A 777 62.05 -32.23 -19.51
CA ILE A 777 62.71 -33.50 -19.84
C ILE A 777 62.37 -33.84 -21.28
N LYS A 778 63.39 -34.01 -22.12
CA LYS A 778 63.27 -34.33 -23.54
C LYS A 778 63.85 -35.70 -23.83
N LYS A 779 62.99 -36.65 -24.17
CA LYS A 779 63.36 -38.00 -24.61
C LYS A 779 63.63 -38.01 -26.11
N ILE A 780 64.81 -38.46 -26.50
CA ILE A 780 65.22 -38.56 -27.91
C ILE A 780 65.78 -39.94 -28.26
N GLY A 781 65.85 -40.24 -29.56
CA GLY A 781 66.57 -41.40 -30.09
C GLY A 781 68.10 -41.16 -30.14
N HIS A 782 68.89 -42.14 -29.73
CA HIS A 782 70.36 -42.05 -29.72
C HIS A 782 70.95 -41.84 -31.12
N ALA A 783 70.45 -42.58 -32.12
CA ALA A 783 70.90 -42.50 -33.51
C ALA A 783 70.40 -41.25 -34.26
N ASN A 784 69.27 -40.66 -33.83
CA ASN A 784 68.74 -39.43 -34.40
C ASN A 784 68.34 -38.48 -33.28
N LYS A 785 69.28 -37.61 -32.89
CA LYS A 785 69.11 -36.69 -31.76
C LYS A 785 68.00 -35.66 -31.94
N ASN A 786 67.47 -35.50 -33.16
CA ASN A 786 66.34 -34.62 -33.46
C ASN A 786 64.98 -35.31 -33.34
N GLN A 787 64.95 -36.65 -33.20
CA GLN A 787 63.71 -37.41 -33.06
C GLN A 787 63.28 -37.49 -31.59
N GLY A 788 62.21 -36.76 -31.25
CA GLY A 788 61.53 -36.91 -29.97
C GLY A 788 60.80 -38.24 -29.86
N LEU A 789 60.89 -38.90 -28.70
CA LEU A 789 60.24 -40.19 -28.45
C LEU A 789 59.00 -40.00 -27.57
N LYS A 790 57.82 -40.18 -28.16
CA LYS A 790 56.53 -40.14 -27.45
C LYS A 790 56.30 -41.38 -26.59
N ASP A 791 55.36 -41.29 -25.66
CA ASP A 791 54.84 -42.41 -24.86
C ASP A 791 55.85 -43.09 -23.92
N ALA A 792 57.04 -42.50 -23.73
CA ALA A 792 58.01 -42.89 -22.72
C ALA A 792 57.51 -42.43 -21.34
N GLY A 793 57.52 -43.35 -20.37
CA GLY A 793 56.97 -43.12 -19.04
C GLY A 793 58.06 -43.01 -17.97
N PHE A 794 57.91 -42.02 -17.10
CA PHE A 794 58.85 -41.67 -16.05
C PHE A 794 58.16 -41.56 -14.70
N THR A 795 58.88 -41.83 -13.62
CA THR A 795 58.44 -41.54 -12.25
C THR A 795 59.53 -40.80 -11.51
N LEU A 796 59.14 -39.74 -10.78
CA LEU A 796 60.02 -38.98 -9.91
C LEU A 796 59.86 -39.48 -8.48
N TYR A 797 60.97 -39.74 -7.79
CA TYR A 797 61.01 -40.22 -6.42
C TYR A 797 61.65 -39.17 -5.50
N ASP A 798 61.18 -39.09 -4.26
CA ASP A 798 61.81 -38.27 -3.21
C ASP A 798 63.08 -38.92 -2.61
N GLU A 799 63.70 -38.24 -1.64
CA GLU A 799 64.87 -38.72 -0.91
C GLU A 799 64.64 -40.04 -0.13
N LYS A 800 63.37 -40.36 0.18
CA LYS A 800 62.95 -41.60 0.85
C LYS A 800 62.52 -42.69 -0.14
N LYS A 801 62.77 -42.48 -1.44
CA LYS A 801 62.39 -43.39 -2.54
C LYS A 801 60.88 -43.60 -2.67
N GLN A 802 60.05 -42.65 -2.23
CA GLN A 802 58.61 -42.67 -2.47
C GLN A 802 58.28 -41.98 -3.80
N PRO A 803 57.40 -42.56 -4.63
CA PRO A 803 57.02 -41.95 -5.91
C PRO A 803 56.17 -40.70 -5.67
N LEU A 804 56.60 -39.58 -6.24
CA LEU A 804 55.85 -38.33 -6.28
C LEU A 804 54.77 -38.41 -7.35
N LYS A 805 53.65 -37.75 -7.07
CA LYS A 805 52.44 -37.79 -7.88
C LYS A 805 52.17 -36.41 -8.47
N PHE A 806 51.64 -36.41 -9.69
CA PHE A 806 51.47 -35.19 -10.48
C PHE A 806 50.12 -35.16 -11.18
N LYS A 807 49.66 -33.95 -11.45
CA LYS A 807 48.50 -33.69 -12.31
C LYS A 807 48.94 -32.94 -13.55
N LEU A 808 48.57 -33.45 -14.72
CA LEU A 808 48.85 -32.79 -15.98
C LEU A 808 47.82 -31.69 -16.24
N ASN A 809 48.28 -30.44 -16.38
CA ASN A 809 47.44 -29.31 -16.74
C ASN A 809 48.11 -28.50 -17.86
N GLN A 810 47.39 -28.30 -18.97
CA GLN A 810 47.88 -27.55 -20.15
C GLN A 810 49.28 -27.95 -20.63
N GLY A 811 49.64 -29.24 -20.53
CA GLY A 811 50.94 -29.77 -20.99
C GLY A 811 52.10 -29.62 -19.99
N THR A 812 51.83 -29.18 -18.76
CA THR A 812 52.78 -29.13 -17.65
C THR A 812 52.28 -29.96 -16.47
N TYR A 813 53.17 -30.72 -15.84
CA TYR A 813 52.91 -31.51 -14.65
C TYR A 813 53.16 -30.67 -13.40
N PHE A 814 52.18 -30.63 -12.52
CA PHE A 814 52.24 -29.97 -11.20
C PHE A 814 52.19 -31.04 -10.12
N TYR A 815 53.00 -30.90 -9.06
CA TYR A 815 52.91 -31.80 -7.92
C TYR A 815 51.50 -31.79 -7.32
N ASP A 816 50.95 -32.98 -7.08
CA ASP A 816 49.64 -33.18 -6.48
C ASP A 816 49.64 -34.52 -5.71
N LYS A 817 49.34 -34.50 -4.41
CA LYS A 817 49.33 -35.71 -3.56
C LYS A 817 48.35 -36.77 -4.06
N GLN A 818 47.30 -36.38 -4.77
CA GLN A 818 46.27 -37.24 -5.34
C GLN A 818 46.50 -37.57 -6.83
N GLY A 819 47.57 -37.05 -7.42
CA GLY A 819 47.90 -37.24 -8.84
C GLY A 819 48.39 -38.63 -9.22
N ASP A 820 48.90 -38.75 -10.45
CA ASP A 820 49.48 -39.96 -11.01
C ASP A 820 51.03 -39.92 -10.88
N PRO A 821 51.69 -41.00 -10.43
CA PRO A 821 53.15 -41.07 -10.43
C PRO A 821 53.78 -41.24 -11.82
N LEU A 822 53.00 -41.50 -12.87
CA LEU A 822 53.49 -41.70 -14.23
C LEU A 822 53.47 -40.40 -15.04
N LEU A 823 54.66 -39.95 -15.44
CA LEU A 823 54.88 -38.82 -16.34
C LEU A 823 55.15 -39.35 -17.75
N ILE A 824 54.32 -38.99 -18.73
CA ILE A 824 54.42 -39.49 -20.10
C ILE A 824 54.91 -38.39 -21.04
N THR A 825 55.87 -38.71 -21.92
CA THR A 825 56.36 -37.79 -22.95
C THR A 825 55.33 -37.51 -24.04
N ASP A 826 55.24 -36.24 -24.45
CA ASP A 826 54.36 -35.79 -25.53
C ASP A 826 54.85 -36.22 -26.93
N GLN A 827 54.14 -35.77 -27.98
CA GLN A 827 54.50 -36.05 -29.38
C GLN A 827 55.90 -35.57 -29.80
N LYS A 828 56.48 -34.61 -29.08
CA LYS A 828 57.84 -34.08 -29.30
C LYS A 828 58.86 -34.72 -28.37
N GLY A 829 58.46 -35.72 -27.58
CA GLY A 829 59.27 -36.40 -26.59
C GLY A 829 59.45 -35.61 -25.30
N CYS A 830 58.60 -34.63 -25.00
CA CYS A 830 58.80 -33.70 -23.89
C CYS A 830 57.90 -33.99 -22.68
N ILE A 831 58.43 -33.74 -21.48
CA ILE A 831 57.70 -33.63 -20.20
C ILE A 831 58.09 -32.29 -19.59
N LYS A 832 57.12 -31.48 -19.16
CA LYS A 832 57.36 -30.23 -18.42
C LYS A 832 56.91 -30.42 -16.98
N ILE A 833 57.78 -30.16 -16.01
CA ILE A 833 57.45 -30.22 -14.58
C ILE A 833 57.61 -28.83 -13.99
N ASP A 834 56.59 -28.33 -13.30
CA ASP A 834 56.61 -27.01 -12.67
C ASP A 834 57.55 -27.00 -11.44
N LEU A 835 58.56 -26.13 -11.45
CA LEU A 835 59.59 -26.08 -10.40
C LEU A 835 59.04 -25.49 -9.09
N ASN A 836 58.08 -24.58 -9.15
CA ASN A 836 57.49 -23.98 -7.95
C ASN A 836 56.68 -25.01 -7.15
N SER A 837 55.96 -25.90 -7.84
CA SER A 837 55.24 -27.01 -7.22
C SER A 837 56.18 -27.99 -6.51
N LEU A 838 57.41 -28.20 -7.00
CA LEU A 838 58.43 -29.00 -6.34
C LEU A 838 59.07 -28.29 -5.13
N LYS A 839 59.36 -26.99 -5.24
CA LYS A 839 59.89 -26.18 -4.12
C LYS A 839 58.99 -26.23 -2.89
N SER A 840 57.66 -26.26 -3.09
CA SER A 840 56.69 -26.37 -2.00
C SER A 840 56.87 -27.61 -1.11
N LEU A 841 57.61 -28.64 -1.57
CA LEU A 841 57.89 -29.85 -0.81
C LEU A 841 59.09 -29.72 0.13
N ASN A 842 59.93 -28.71 -0.06
CA ASN A 842 61.20 -28.54 0.68
C ASN A 842 62.10 -29.79 0.62
N ILE A 843 62.10 -30.48 -0.52
CA ILE A 843 62.95 -31.66 -0.77
C ILE A 843 64.07 -31.24 -1.70
N LYS A 844 65.31 -31.55 -1.32
CA LYS A 844 66.51 -31.16 -2.09
C LYS A 844 66.93 -32.19 -3.12
N ASN A 845 66.69 -33.48 -2.86
CA ASN A 845 67.18 -34.58 -3.70
C ASN A 845 66.01 -35.38 -4.27
N TYR A 846 66.03 -35.61 -5.58
CA TYR A 846 65.06 -36.43 -6.28
C TYR A 846 65.75 -37.44 -7.20
N THR A 847 65.05 -38.52 -7.49
CA THR A 847 65.50 -39.55 -8.44
C THR A 847 64.44 -39.74 -9.52
N LEU A 848 64.78 -39.48 -10.78
CA LEU A 848 63.92 -39.73 -11.93
C LEU A 848 64.25 -41.11 -12.51
N LYS A 849 63.25 -41.96 -12.72
CA LYS A 849 63.40 -43.28 -13.36
C LYS A 849 62.52 -43.41 -14.57
N GLU A 850 63.06 -43.97 -15.66
CA GLU A 850 62.24 -44.40 -16.79
C GLU A 850 61.57 -45.73 -16.41
N VAL A 851 60.25 -45.71 -16.28
CA VAL A 851 59.44 -46.86 -15.84
C VAL A 851 58.70 -47.53 -17.00
N LYS A 852 58.65 -46.86 -18.16
CA LYS A 852 58.08 -47.41 -19.39
C LYS A 852 58.90 -46.94 -20.58
N LEU A 853 59.46 -47.89 -21.31
CA LEU A 853 60.21 -47.61 -22.54
C LEU A 853 59.26 -47.23 -23.68
N PRO A 854 59.66 -46.28 -24.56
CA PRO A 854 58.98 -46.07 -25.83
C PRO A 854 59.13 -47.31 -26.73
N GLU A 855 58.08 -47.64 -27.49
CA GLU A 855 58.00 -48.86 -28.29
C GLU A 855 59.15 -48.99 -29.30
N GLY A 856 59.82 -50.15 -29.32
CA GLY A 856 60.95 -50.43 -30.22
C GLY A 856 62.30 -49.86 -29.77
N TYR A 857 62.42 -49.38 -28.53
CA TYR A 857 63.65 -48.84 -27.96
C TYR A 857 64.08 -49.58 -26.69
N LYS A 858 65.39 -49.59 -26.43
CA LYS A 858 65.99 -49.98 -25.15
C LYS A 858 66.50 -48.74 -24.41
N GLY A 859 66.39 -48.76 -23.08
CA GLY A 859 66.89 -47.70 -22.21
C GLY A 859 68.41 -47.62 -22.23
N LEU A 860 68.96 -46.42 -22.08
CA LEU A 860 70.41 -46.18 -21.94
C LEU A 860 70.83 -45.73 -20.54
N PHE A 861 69.88 -45.52 -19.63
CA PHE A 861 70.12 -45.13 -18.25
C PHE A 861 69.12 -45.84 -17.32
N GLU A 862 69.50 -46.05 -16.06
CA GLU A 862 68.60 -46.63 -15.04
C GLU A 862 67.89 -45.56 -14.21
N GLU A 863 68.63 -44.55 -13.74
CA GLU A 863 68.09 -43.45 -12.95
C GLU A 863 68.87 -42.14 -13.16
N VAL A 864 68.20 -41.01 -12.99
CA VAL A 864 68.80 -39.67 -13.03
C VAL A 864 68.61 -39.01 -11.68
N LYS A 865 69.71 -38.55 -11.07
CA LYS A 865 69.66 -37.85 -9.79
C LYS A 865 69.54 -36.34 -10.03
N LEU A 866 68.54 -35.73 -9.40
CA LEU A 866 68.27 -34.30 -9.44
C LEU A 866 68.53 -33.70 -8.06
N HIS A 867 69.20 -32.56 -8.01
CA HIS A 867 69.39 -31.78 -6.79
C HIS A 867 68.96 -30.33 -7.00
N PHE A 868 68.24 -29.79 -6.01
CA PHE A 868 67.75 -28.42 -5.97
C PHE A 868 68.36 -27.72 -4.75
N ASP A 869 69.21 -26.72 -4.98
CA ASP A 869 69.77 -25.87 -3.91
C ASP A 869 69.06 -24.51 -3.89
N GLU A 870 68.22 -24.31 -2.88
CA GLU A 870 67.44 -23.08 -2.69
C GLU A 870 68.32 -21.85 -2.35
N ASN A 871 69.55 -22.05 -1.89
CA ASN A 871 70.42 -20.94 -1.45
C ASN A 871 71.23 -20.30 -2.59
N HIS A 872 71.41 -20.99 -3.71
CA HIS A 872 72.30 -20.56 -4.79
C HIS A 872 71.56 -20.31 -6.10
N ASP A 873 70.23 -20.39 -6.11
CA ASP A 873 69.43 -20.35 -7.33
C ASP A 873 69.91 -21.38 -8.37
N ASP A 874 70.51 -22.50 -7.97
CA ASP A 874 71.11 -23.46 -8.90
C ASP A 874 70.48 -24.85 -8.74
N CYS A 875 70.08 -25.44 -9.87
CA CYS A 875 69.71 -26.86 -9.97
C CYS A 875 70.84 -27.61 -10.65
N TYR A 876 71.13 -28.84 -10.22
CA TYR A 876 72.03 -29.71 -10.96
C TYR A 876 71.51 -31.13 -11.07
N TYR A 877 71.85 -31.78 -12.18
CA TYR A 877 71.52 -33.19 -12.39
C TYR A 877 72.74 -34.00 -12.83
N LYS A 878 72.67 -35.31 -12.57
CA LYS A 878 73.68 -36.28 -12.97
C LYS A 878 73.00 -37.48 -13.64
N ILE A 879 73.46 -37.80 -14.86
CA ILE A 879 73.13 -39.02 -15.62
C ILE A 879 74.34 -39.94 -15.55
N ASP A 880 74.18 -41.20 -15.13
CA ASP A 880 75.16 -42.30 -15.14
C ASP A 880 76.65 -41.92 -15.19
N ASN A 881 77.27 -41.74 -14.02
CA ASN A 881 78.71 -41.46 -13.86
C ASN A 881 79.28 -40.26 -14.67
N GLN A 882 78.43 -39.42 -15.28
CA GLN A 882 78.86 -38.18 -15.92
C GLN A 882 79.10 -37.05 -14.91
N LYS A 883 79.79 -35.98 -15.33
CA LYS A 883 79.96 -34.76 -14.53
C LYS A 883 78.61 -34.09 -14.28
N ASN A 884 78.44 -33.52 -13.08
CA ASN A 884 77.26 -32.72 -12.75
C ASN A 884 77.11 -31.56 -13.74
N GLN A 885 75.91 -31.36 -14.26
CA GLN A 885 75.57 -30.15 -15.01
C GLN A 885 74.79 -29.19 -14.10
N VAL A 886 75.22 -27.92 -14.02
CA VAL A 886 74.69 -26.88 -13.12
C VAL A 886 73.97 -25.80 -13.93
N PHE A 887 72.81 -25.31 -13.46
CA PHE A 887 71.99 -24.30 -14.15
C PHE A 887 71.23 -23.39 -13.18
N LYS A 888 70.91 -22.16 -13.60
CA LYS A 888 70.32 -21.08 -12.79
C LYS A 888 68.78 -21.02 -12.84
N ASN A 889 68.15 -20.75 -11.69
CA ASN A 889 66.71 -20.90 -11.33
C ASN A 889 65.67 -20.19 -12.21
N HIS A 890 66.09 -19.31 -13.14
CA HIS A 890 65.19 -18.37 -13.82
C HIS A 890 64.94 -18.69 -15.31
N ASP A 891 65.55 -19.75 -15.85
CA ASP A 891 65.42 -20.11 -17.27
C ASP A 891 64.68 -21.46 -17.49
N ILE A 892 64.20 -21.68 -18.71
CA ILE A 892 63.68 -23.00 -19.13
C ILE A 892 64.84 -23.98 -19.19
N HIS A 893 64.76 -25.08 -18.44
CA HIS A 893 65.87 -26.06 -18.37
C HIS A 893 65.53 -27.34 -19.11
N THR A 894 66.29 -27.66 -20.15
CA THR A 894 66.10 -28.86 -20.95
C THR A 894 67.10 -29.95 -20.57
N MET A 895 66.63 -30.98 -19.87
CA MET A 895 67.33 -32.26 -19.73
C MET A 895 67.06 -33.11 -20.97
N THR A 896 68.09 -33.69 -21.58
CA THR A 896 67.92 -34.58 -22.74
C THR A 896 68.31 -36.01 -22.38
N LEU A 897 67.41 -36.98 -22.61
CA LEU A 897 67.58 -38.39 -22.28
C LEU A 897 67.50 -39.24 -23.56
N GLU A 898 68.54 -40.02 -23.85
CA GLU A 898 68.67 -40.80 -25.10
C GLU A 898 68.21 -42.26 -24.91
N ASN A 899 67.54 -42.87 -25.90
CA ASN A 899 67.30 -44.32 -25.96
C ASN A 899 67.82 -44.88 -27.29
N GLU A 900 68.34 -46.09 -27.28
CA GLU A 900 68.85 -46.76 -28.47
C GLU A 900 67.76 -47.63 -29.10
N LYS A 901 67.69 -47.66 -30.43
CA LYS A 901 66.69 -48.47 -31.15
C LYS A 901 67.04 -49.95 -31.00
N VAL A 902 66.04 -50.80 -30.76
CA VAL A 902 66.24 -52.25 -30.75
C VAL A 902 66.39 -52.72 -32.19
N THR A 903 67.59 -53.14 -32.58
CA THR A 903 67.85 -53.75 -33.89
C THR A 903 67.65 -55.26 -33.74
N ILE A 904 66.49 -55.79 -34.13
CA ILE A 904 66.31 -57.23 -34.27
C ILE A 904 66.97 -57.64 -35.59
N GLN A 905 68.10 -58.34 -35.50
CA GLN A 905 68.69 -59.04 -36.65
C GLN A 905 67.84 -60.29 -36.91
N VAL A 906 67.08 -60.29 -38.00
CA VAL A 906 66.36 -61.49 -38.48
C VAL A 906 67.30 -62.22 -39.45
N PRO A 907 67.61 -63.52 -39.26
CA PRO A 907 68.43 -64.26 -40.21
C PRO A 907 67.74 -64.38 -41.57
N ASP A 908 68.48 -64.13 -42.65
CA ASP A 908 68.05 -64.36 -44.03
C ASP A 908 67.76 -65.85 -44.27
N THR A 909 66.48 -66.24 -44.25
CA THR A 909 66.02 -67.46 -44.93
C THR A 909 65.31 -67.02 -46.21
N GLY A 910 66.04 -67.08 -47.32
CA GLY A 910 65.52 -66.80 -48.65
C GLY A 910 64.33 -67.70 -48.98
N TYR A 911 63.15 -67.10 -49.10
CA TYR A 911 62.09 -67.54 -50.00
C TYR A 911 61.32 -66.30 -50.48
N GLY A 912 61.25 -66.16 -51.80
CA GLY A 912 60.68 -65.00 -52.47
C GLY A 912 59.16 -64.92 -52.37
N GLY A 913 58.69 -63.68 -52.18
CA GLY A 913 57.49 -63.14 -52.84
C GLY A 913 56.13 -63.69 -52.41
N LEU A 914 55.48 -62.99 -51.48
CA LEU A 914 54.05 -62.70 -51.58
C LEU A 914 53.77 -61.29 -51.02
N ASP A 915 53.28 -60.44 -51.90
CA ASP A 915 53.01 -59.02 -51.73
C ASP A 915 51.81 -58.78 -50.77
N PHE A 916 52.09 -58.62 -49.48
CA PHE A 916 51.07 -58.36 -48.45
C PHE A 916 50.40 -56.98 -48.55
N LYS A 917 50.73 -56.14 -49.56
CA LYS A 917 50.02 -54.87 -49.81
C LYS A 917 48.66 -55.03 -50.50
N LYS A 918 48.27 -56.23 -50.95
CA LYS A 918 46.93 -56.49 -51.54
C LYS A 918 45.92 -57.18 -50.61
N ALA A 919 46.31 -57.69 -49.43
CA ALA A 919 45.38 -58.30 -48.48
C ALA A 919 44.73 -57.27 -47.51
N GLY A 920 45.45 -56.20 -47.14
CA GLY A 920 44.91 -55.15 -46.25
C GLY A 920 43.95 -54.18 -46.94
N ILE A 921 44.14 -53.91 -48.23
CA ILE A 921 43.29 -53.00 -49.00
C ILE A 921 41.93 -53.64 -49.36
N CYS A 922 41.86 -54.97 -49.49
CA CYS A 922 40.59 -55.68 -49.68
C CYS A 922 39.73 -55.73 -48.40
N LEU A 923 40.34 -55.71 -47.21
CA LEU A 923 39.60 -55.68 -45.92
C LEU A 923 39.10 -54.27 -45.57
N LEU A 924 39.79 -53.22 -46.01
CA LEU A 924 39.32 -51.82 -45.87
C LEU A 924 38.20 -51.46 -46.86
N ILE A 925 38.20 -52.01 -48.08
CA ILE A 925 37.09 -51.85 -49.04
C ILE A 925 35.84 -52.63 -48.58
N GLY A 926 36.00 -53.74 -47.84
CA GLY A 926 34.90 -54.47 -47.21
C GLY A 926 34.27 -53.77 -46.00
N ALA A 927 35.06 -53.06 -45.19
CA ALA A 927 34.54 -52.29 -44.05
C ALA A 927 33.83 -50.99 -44.50
N MET A 928 34.34 -50.34 -45.56
CA MET A 928 33.73 -49.12 -46.12
C MET A 928 32.43 -49.41 -46.91
N SER A 929 32.21 -50.64 -47.36
CA SER A 929 30.95 -51.08 -47.99
C SER A 929 29.88 -51.53 -46.98
N MET A 930 30.24 -51.88 -45.74
CA MET A 930 29.26 -52.12 -44.66
C MET A 930 28.71 -50.83 -44.03
N GLU A 931 29.45 -49.72 -44.07
CA GLU A 931 28.95 -48.42 -43.59
C GLU A 931 28.01 -47.74 -44.63
N MET A 932 28.20 -48.00 -45.94
CA MET A 932 27.28 -47.55 -46.99
C MET A 932 25.95 -48.34 -47.04
N ILE A 933 25.88 -49.55 -46.49
CA ILE A 933 24.63 -50.33 -46.35
C ILE A 933 23.82 -49.91 -45.10
N LYS A 934 24.44 -49.27 -44.09
CA LYS A 934 23.70 -48.70 -42.93
C LYS A 934 23.09 -47.32 -43.18
N GLN A 935 23.57 -46.54 -44.17
CA GLN A 935 23.01 -45.22 -44.47
C GLN A 935 22.00 -45.16 -45.64
N VAL A 936 21.75 -46.26 -46.36
CA VAL A 936 20.64 -46.33 -47.35
C VAL A 936 19.38 -47.05 -46.82
N LYS A 937 19.38 -47.58 -45.58
CA LYS A 937 18.15 -48.04 -44.89
C LYS A 937 17.74 -47.21 -43.66
N ARG A 938 18.10 -45.92 -43.62
CA ARG A 938 17.37 -44.91 -42.82
C ARG A 938 17.10 -43.62 -43.60
N ARG A 939 16.76 -43.71 -44.89
CA ARG A 939 15.60 -42.95 -45.36
C ARG A 939 14.43 -43.91 -45.47
N LYS A 940 13.47 -43.64 -44.59
CA LYS A 940 12.04 -43.84 -44.81
C LYS A 940 11.57 -45.30 -44.68
N LYS A 941 10.58 -45.60 -43.87
CA LYS A 941 9.57 -44.71 -43.27
C LYS A 941 8.66 -45.61 -42.43
N THR A 942 7.91 -44.97 -41.53
CA THR A 942 6.57 -45.37 -41.08
C THR A 942 6.50 -46.68 -40.26
N LYS A 943 5.92 -46.74 -39.08
CA LYS A 943 5.05 -45.88 -38.24
C LYS A 943 5.17 -46.51 -36.83
N CYS A 944 5.17 -45.83 -35.70
CA CYS A 944 4.81 -44.47 -35.34
C CYS A 944 5.91 -43.87 -34.46
#